data_AF-A0A1I6H1B1-F1
#
_entry.id   AF-A0A1I6H1B1-F1
#
_cell.length_a   1.000
_cell.length_b   1.000
_cell.length_c   1.000
_cell.angle_alpha   90.00
_cell.angle_beta   90.00
_cell.angle_gamma   90.00
#
_symmetry.space_group_name_H-M   'P 1'
#
loop_
_entity.id
_entity.type
_entity.pdbx_description
1 polymer ?
#
loop_
_entity_poly.entity_id
_entity_poly.type
_entity_poly.pdbx_seq_one_letter_code
_entity_poly.pdbx_strand_id
1 'polypeptide(L)'
;MRPILTGILSLILLTGVSCVSNFEEPQIDLSAYELTPGLVLQNIASEPLIEAPVALNFDSQGNIWVLEMSGYMRTLEGVDEEDPIGRILVLEDKDRDGVADHSKVFLDSLKLARAFTHVYGGLLYAEPPYLYFTEITEDLLPGKTEIVDSAYAVGGNVEHQPNGLLMNIDNWIYSAKDSKRYRKQKGKWIKESTSFRGQWGITHDPYGRLYYNDNSNQLRGDYVLPNLVNKNPRYEVQYSIGNNVVANQAVYPLQATAVNRGYIPGVLREDGMLNNFTSAAAPLYFEGSGLPEAFSGDFFVCGPEVNLVKRNRVGFDSLQTSGEQVWKDREFLRSWDQAFRPVNLANGPDGALFLVDMHRGIIQHKTYLTSYLREQYISRGLDTVSGMGRILRISSDSLPYRRVDLTSLSAVALLDSLASANIWIRDNAQQLLITKINAGSTEKGLSESGVETTARLQDIVNTAGSEKTRIHALYSLEGIDQLRLEKLDLKGLAEYPHYTSHILKLMAERDFKLSVGALETLLHARNEIIDYYLVHYLARTLAKNGTGTEDSYLNYLTALLNRHAETPIYEDALFSALYPNEKQFFLNHEKALSEGLSQRLDSISQLQIPEKINFSVGEDPLTRGRILFNTHCATCHGPDGKGIQNLAPPLLQSEFVSESKERLVALMLYGLHGPITVNGTAYDFQVAMPGIGNNKELTDENIRDIGNFVRNAFTTSPQSIRTTTIDSLRKIDRTYDQTFTADQLHDLFDSN
;
A
#
# COMPACT_ATOMS: atom_id res chain seq x y z
N MET A 1 -10.86 89.78 32.89
CA MET A 1 -11.41 89.09 34.08
C MET A 1 -11.43 87.60 33.79
N ARG A 2 -10.98 86.77 34.74
CA ARG A 2 -10.94 85.27 34.73
C ARG A 2 -12.32 84.63 34.43
N PRO A 3 -12.47 83.30 34.18
CA PRO A 3 -11.48 82.22 34.31
C PRO A 3 -11.41 81.18 33.15
N ILE A 4 -10.38 80.36 33.27
CA ILE A 4 -10.05 79.08 32.61
C ILE A 4 -11.15 78.04 32.88
N LEU A 5 -11.60 77.32 31.83
CA LEU A 5 -12.44 76.12 31.96
C LEU A 5 -11.71 74.90 31.41
N THR A 6 -11.40 73.98 32.31
CA THR A 6 -10.87 72.63 32.08
C THR A 6 -11.93 71.74 31.40
N GLY A 7 -11.63 71.24 30.20
CA GLY A 7 -12.42 70.21 29.52
C GLY A 7 -11.82 68.81 29.75
N ILE A 8 -12.62 67.94 30.35
CA ILE A 8 -12.33 66.53 30.65
C ILE A 8 -12.32 65.72 29.35
N LEU A 9 -11.28 64.93 29.13
CA LEU A 9 -11.16 63.95 28.05
C LEU A 9 -11.92 62.67 28.48
N SER A 10 -13.08 62.40 27.87
CA SER A 10 -13.78 61.11 28.05
C SER A 10 -13.20 60.07 27.10
N LEU A 11 -12.55 59.06 27.67
CA LEU A 11 -12.07 57.86 27.00
C LEU A 11 -13.29 56.98 26.64
N ILE A 12 -13.59 56.83 25.34
CA ILE A 12 -14.60 55.88 24.85
C ILE A 12 -13.89 54.51 24.77
N LEU A 13 -14.21 53.61 25.69
CA LEU A 13 -13.94 52.18 25.53
C LEU A 13 -14.84 51.64 24.42
N LEU A 14 -14.28 51.45 23.22
CA LEU A 14 -14.86 50.56 22.22
C LEU A 14 -14.56 49.12 22.65
N THR A 15 -15.52 48.48 23.33
CA THR A 15 -15.57 47.02 23.42
C THR A 15 -15.91 46.49 22.04
N GLY A 16 -14.91 46.02 21.30
CA GLY A 16 -15.11 45.25 20.08
C GLY A 16 -15.82 43.95 20.45
N VAL A 17 -17.13 43.89 20.21
CA VAL A 17 -17.86 42.63 20.15
C VAL A 17 -17.39 41.96 18.87
N SER A 18 -16.46 41.03 18.99
CA SER A 18 -16.12 40.10 17.92
C SER A 18 -17.40 39.32 17.60
N CYS A 19 -18.01 39.55 16.44
CA CYS A 19 -19.01 38.64 15.91
C CYS A 19 -18.31 37.32 15.60
N VAL A 20 -18.28 36.40 16.56
CA VAL A 20 -18.01 34.99 16.28
C VAL A 20 -19.29 34.46 15.63
N SER A 21 -19.21 34.12 14.35
CA SER A 21 -20.29 33.38 13.69
C SER A 21 -20.39 32.02 14.37
N ASN A 22 -21.54 31.72 14.97
CA ASN A 22 -21.81 30.42 15.58
C ASN A 22 -22.27 29.47 14.46
N PHE A 23 -21.51 28.42 14.17
CA PHE A 23 -21.94 27.35 13.28
C PHE A 23 -22.60 26.20 14.09
N GLU A 24 -23.41 25.37 13.44
CA GLU A 24 -23.94 24.15 14.07
C GLU A 24 -22.92 23.02 13.88
N GLU A 25 -22.13 22.75 14.91
CA GLU A 25 -21.19 21.62 14.93
C GLU A 25 -21.87 20.32 15.37
N PRO A 26 -21.44 19.17 14.84
CA PRO A 26 -21.93 17.90 15.30
C PRO A 26 -21.32 17.53 16.67
N GLN A 27 -22.19 17.37 17.67
CA GLN A 27 -21.82 16.94 19.02
C GLN A 27 -22.04 15.44 19.16
N ILE A 28 -20.99 14.69 19.50
CA ILE A 28 -21.06 13.25 19.74
C ILE A 28 -20.74 12.91 21.20
N ASP A 29 -21.41 11.89 21.71
CA ASP A 29 -21.11 11.36 23.04
C ASP A 29 -19.92 10.40 22.98
N LEU A 30 -18.81 10.81 23.61
CA LEU A 30 -17.59 10.00 23.72
C LEU A 30 -17.51 9.19 25.02
N SER A 31 -18.56 9.17 25.85
CA SER A 31 -18.58 8.45 27.12
C SER A 31 -18.45 6.91 26.98
N ALA A 32 -18.77 6.38 25.79
CA ALA A 32 -18.64 4.97 25.47
C ALA A 32 -17.18 4.50 25.26
N TYR A 33 -16.21 5.43 25.18
CA TYR A 33 -14.83 5.13 24.86
C TYR A 33 -13.94 5.07 26.12
N GLU A 34 -13.08 4.06 26.18
CA GLU A 34 -11.98 3.99 27.13
C GLU A 34 -10.66 4.24 26.38
N LEU A 35 -10.03 5.38 26.69
CA LEU A 35 -8.73 5.78 26.17
C LEU A 35 -7.65 5.64 27.26
N THR A 36 -6.41 5.43 26.84
CA THR A 36 -5.25 5.47 27.73
C THR A 36 -5.22 6.76 28.56
N PRO A 37 -5.05 6.70 29.90
CA PRO A 37 -5.05 7.89 30.76
C PRO A 37 -4.04 8.96 30.36
N GLY A 38 -4.40 10.23 30.55
CA GLY A 38 -3.57 11.40 30.22
C GLY A 38 -3.62 11.83 28.75
N LEU A 39 -4.59 11.30 28.01
CA LEU A 39 -4.89 11.69 26.63
C LEU A 39 -6.37 12.11 26.54
N VAL A 40 -6.68 12.93 25.54
CA VAL A 40 -8.04 13.36 25.19
C VAL A 40 -8.42 12.79 23.83
N LEU A 41 -9.65 12.29 23.74
CA LEU A 41 -10.31 11.98 22.48
C LEU A 41 -11.21 13.16 22.10
N GLN A 42 -11.04 13.67 20.88
CA GLN A 42 -11.80 14.81 20.36
C GLN A 42 -12.50 14.43 19.06
N ASN A 43 -13.74 14.88 18.89
CA ASN A 43 -14.42 14.83 17.60
C ASN A 43 -13.85 15.94 16.72
N ILE A 44 -13.46 15.62 15.50
CA ILE A 44 -13.05 16.61 14.49
C ILE A 44 -14.13 16.77 13.43
N ALA A 45 -14.77 15.67 13.04
CA ALA A 45 -15.92 15.70 12.16
C ALA A 45 -16.75 14.45 12.38
N SER A 46 -18.06 14.58 12.27
CA SER A 46 -18.98 13.44 12.31
C SER A 46 -20.21 13.68 11.43
N GLU A 47 -21.11 12.70 11.38
CA GLU A 47 -22.41 12.87 10.74
C GLU A 47 -23.13 14.17 11.18
N PRO A 48 -23.83 14.88 10.26
CA PRO A 48 -24.06 14.53 8.85
C PRO A 48 -22.99 15.06 7.88
N LEU A 49 -21.88 15.65 8.37
CA LEU A 49 -20.85 16.25 7.50
C LEU A 49 -20.09 15.22 6.66
N ILE A 50 -19.96 14.00 7.20
CA ILE A 50 -19.28 12.86 6.58
C ILE A 50 -20.09 11.57 6.80
N GLU A 51 -19.85 10.59 5.93
CA GLU A 51 -20.45 9.26 5.96
C GLU A 51 -19.43 8.20 5.53
N ALA A 52 -19.37 7.08 6.25
CA ALA A 52 -18.58 5.90 5.90
C ALA A 52 -17.13 6.20 5.46
N PRO A 53 -16.36 7.04 6.20
CA PRO A 53 -15.01 7.38 5.82
C PRO A 53 -14.11 6.15 5.92
N VAL A 54 -13.22 5.96 4.95
CA VAL A 54 -12.30 4.82 4.87
C VAL A 54 -10.83 5.22 4.86
N ALA A 55 -10.51 6.45 4.50
CA ALA A 55 -9.16 6.99 4.52
C ALA A 55 -9.15 8.50 4.80
N LEU A 56 -8.07 8.95 5.42
CA LEU A 56 -7.79 10.36 5.70
C LEU A 56 -6.36 10.71 5.25
N ASN A 57 -6.17 11.93 4.76
CA ASN A 57 -4.86 12.51 4.50
C ASN A 57 -4.90 14.02 4.76
N PHE A 58 -3.74 14.65 4.87
CA PHE A 58 -3.63 16.11 4.98
C PHE A 58 -2.85 16.64 3.79
N ASP A 59 -3.33 17.73 3.19
CA ASP A 59 -2.52 18.45 2.21
C ASP A 59 -1.41 19.26 2.87
N SER A 60 -0.48 19.80 2.09
CA SER A 60 0.63 20.61 2.63
C SER A 60 0.19 21.93 3.26
N GLN A 61 -1.07 22.33 3.11
CA GLN A 61 -1.66 23.47 3.83
C GLN A 61 -2.30 23.06 5.17
N GLY A 62 -2.30 21.76 5.50
CA GLY A 62 -2.86 21.21 6.72
C GLY A 62 -4.38 21.03 6.69
N ASN A 63 -5.03 21.12 5.51
CA ASN A 63 -6.45 20.80 5.42
C ASN A 63 -6.66 19.29 5.58
N ILE A 64 -7.80 18.90 6.17
CA ILE A 64 -8.16 17.49 6.34
C ILE A 64 -8.94 17.03 5.12
N TRP A 65 -8.46 15.98 4.47
CA TRP A 65 -9.12 15.35 3.35
C TRP A 65 -9.64 13.97 3.77
N VAL A 66 -10.84 13.62 3.32
CA VAL A 66 -11.51 12.37 3.69
C VAL A 66 -12.04 11.68 2.44
N LEU A 67 -11.79 10.38 2.32
CA LEU A 67 -12.41 9.53 1.31
C LEU A 67 -13.53 8.72 1.96
N GLU A 68 -14.71 8.84 1.37
CA GLU A 68 -15.92 8.15 1.77
C GLU A 68 -16.22 6.98 0.84
N MET A 69 -16.57 5.85 1.44
CA MET A 69 -16.92 4.63 0.74
C MET A 69 -18.40 4.29 0.99
N SER A 70 -19.30 5.27 0.86
CA SER A 70 -20.71 5.18 1.23
C SER A 70 -21.50 4.06 0.53
N GLY A 71 -21.05 3.62 -0.65
CA GLY A 71 -21.64 2.48 -1.35
C GLY A 71 -21.41 1.12 -0.66
N TYR A 72 -20.37 0.99 0.16
CA TYR A 72 -19.93 -0.31 0.70
C TYR A 72 -20.95 -0.93 1.67
N MET A 73 -21.43 -2.14 1.39
CA MET A 73 -22.30 -2.96 2.25
C MET A 73 -23.49 -2.23 2.88
N ARG A 74 -24.18 -1.33 2.15
CA ARG A 74 -25.32 -0.56 2.70
C ARG A 74 -26.43 -1.43 3.29
N THR A 75 -26.57 -2.66 2.79
CA THR A 75 -27.41 -3.70 3.37
C THR A 75 -26.62 -5.00 3.53
N LEU A 76 -27.18 -5.98 4.26
CA LEU A 76 -26.56 -7.30 4.44
C LEU A 76 -26.42 -8.09 3.12
N GLU A 77 -27.20 -7.75 2.11
CA GLU A 77 -27.14 -8.32 0.76
C GLU A 77 -26.03 -7.67 -0.07
N GLY A 78 -25.56 -6.50 0.33
CA GLY A 78 -24.68 -5.63 -0.46
C GLY A 78 -25.27 -5.35 -1.84
N VAL A 79 -26.57 -5.02 -1.87
CA VAL A 79 -27.18 -4.44 -3.07
C VAL A 79 -26.62 -3.03 -3.27
N ASP A 80 -26.55 -2.60 -4.53
CA ASP A 80 -26.20 -1.23 -4.89
C ASP A 80 -24.78 -0.76 -4.48
N GLU A 81 -23.87 -1.68 -4.17
CA GLU A 81 -22.46 -1.33 -3.83
C GLU A 81 -21.72 -0.66 -5.00
N GLU A 82 -22.18 -0.88 -6.22
CA GLU A 82 -21.64 -0.28 -7.44
C GLU A 82 -22.23 1.12 -7.74
N ASP A 83 -23.14 1.61 -6.89
CA ASP A 83 -23.65 2.97 -7.00
C ASP A 83 -22.50 3.98 -6.85
N PRO A 84 -22.38 4.93 -7.78
CA PRO A 84 -21.36 5.96 -7.73
C PRO A 84 -21.75 7.03 -6.71
N ILE A 85 -21.59 6.74 -5.42
CA ILE A 85 -21.96 7.64 -4.32
C ILE A 85 -20.80 7.92 -3.36
N GLY A 86 -19.63 7.32 -3.59
CA GLY A 86 -18.40 7.67 -2.87
C GLY A 86 -17.93 9.07 -3.23
N ARG A 87 -17.24 9.72 -2.28
CA ARG A 87 -16.78 11.10 -2.40
C ARG A 87 -15.39 11.27 -1.79
N ILE A 88 -14.64 12.24 -2.28
CA ILE A 88 -13.47 12.80 -1.61
C ILE A 88 -13.83 14.23 -1.20
N LEU A 89 -13.70 14.50 0.09
CA LEU A 89 -14.12 15.75 0.73
C LEU A 89 -12.90 16.47 1.34
N VAL A 90 -13.01 17.79 1.45
CA VAL A 90 -12.17 18.64 2.30
C VAL A 90 -13.02 19.11 3.48
N LEU A 91 -12.54 18.91 4.70
CA LEU A 91 -13.19 19.40 5.90
C LEU A 91 -12.71 20.83 6.20
N GLU A 92 -13.65 21.71 6.50
CA GLU A 92 -13.41 23.11 6.81
C GLU A 92 -13.89 23.43 8.22
N ASP A 93 -13.01 24.08 8.98
CA ASP A 93 -13.26 24.67 10.29
C ASP A 93 -13.19 26.20 10.11
N LYS A 94 -14.36 26.83 9.96
CA LYS A 94 -14.55 28.23 9.58
C LYS A 94 -14.49 29.18 10.77
N ASP A 95 -14.88 28.74 11.96
CA ASP A 95 -14.76 29.52 13.20
C ASP A 95 -13.47 29.25 14.00
N ARG A 96 -12.68 28.24 13.58
CA ARG A 96 -11.33 27.91 14.04
C ARG A 96 -11.30 27.36 15.46
N ASP A 97 -12.31 26.59 15.83
CA ASP A 97 -12.43 25.98 17.14
C ASP A 97 -11.78 24.57 17.22
N GLY A 98 -11.43 24.00 16.06
CA GLY A 98 -10.83 22.69 15.89
C GLY A 98 -11.80 21.57 15.52
N VAL A 99 -13.09 21.88 15.34
CA VAL A 99 -14.13 21.00 14.84
C VAL A 99 -14.55 21.50 13.45
N ALA A 100 -14.77 20.58 12.52
CA ALA A 100 -15.27 20.95 11.20
C ALA A 100 -16.76 21.30 11.29
N ASP A 101 -17.13 22.46 10.75
CA ASP A 101 -18.52 22.90 10.57
C ASP A 101 -19.01 22.78 9.12
N HIS A 102 -18.10 22.50 8.19
CA HIS A 102 -18.44 22.41 6.77
C HIS A 102 -17.60 21.33 6.06
N SER A 103 -18.22 20.67 5.06
CA SER A 103 -17.52 19.76 4.15
C SER A 103 -17.67 20.25 2.71
N LYS A 104 -16.54 20.31 2.00
CA LYS A 104 -16.48 20.67 0.59
C LYS A 104 -16.19 19.43 -0.24
N VAL A 105 -17.08 19.11 -1.17
CA VAL A 105 -16.87 18.02 -2.13
C VAL A 105 -15.77 18.41 -3.12
N PHE A 106 -14.73 17.59 -3.23
CA PHE A 106 -13.68 17.72 -4.25
C PHE A 106 -13.91 16.80 -5.44
N LEU A 107 -14.17 15.51 -5.16
CA LEU A 107 -14.62 14.52 -6.16
C LEU A 107 -15.85 13.81 -5.62
N ASP A 108 -16.79 13.50 -6.49
CA ASP A 108 -17.98 12.71 -6.20
C ASP A 108 -18.16 11.61 -7.25
N SER A 109 -19.28 10.89 -7.13
CA SER A 109 -19.63 9.81 -8.06
C SER A 109 -18.58 8.70 -8.16
N LEU A 110 -17.81 8.47 -7.08
CA LEU A 110 -16.80 7.43 -7.02
C LEU A 110 -17.44 6.08 -6.70
N LYS A 111 -16.99 5.02 -7.36
CA LYS A 111 -17.41 3.64 -7.10
C LYS A 111 -16.38 2.92 -6.25
N LEU A 112 -16.73 2.66 -4.99
CA LEU A 112 -15.92 1.84 -4.08
C LEU A 112 -14.44 2.27 -4.03
N ALA A 113 -14.15 3.57 -4.11
CA ALA A 113 -12.80 4.09 -3.96
C ALA A 113 -12.28 3.82 -2.54
N ARG A 114 -11.03 3.36 -2.43
CA ARG A 114 -10.47 2.80 -1.17
C ARG A 114 -9.26 3.52 -0.59
N ALA A 115 -8.53 4.26 -1.43
CA ALA A 115 -7.30 4.90 -0.99
C ALA A 115 -7.03 6.17 -1.79
N PHE A 116 -6.43 7.15 -1.15
CA PHE A 116 -5.90 8.34 -1.80
C PHE A 116 -4.69 8.88 -1.03
N THR A 117 -3.87 9.70 -1.69
CA THR A 117 -2.74 10.39 -1.08
C THR A 117 -2.37 11.65 -1.85
N HIS A 118 -1.86 12.68 -1.16
CA HIS A 118 -1.38 13.90 -1.79
C HIS A 118 0.04 13.71 -2.32
N VAL A 119 0.22 13.92 -3.63
CA VAL A 119 1.52 13.78 -4.29
C VAL A 119 1.65 14.79 -5.42
N TYR A 120 2.85 15.33 -5.63
CA TYR A 120 3.15 16.22 -6.77
C TYR A 120 2.17 17.41 -6.92
N GLY A 121 1.64 17.94 -5.81
CA GLY A 121 0.66 19.04 -5.81
C GLY A 121 -0.77 18.63 -6.24
N GLY A 122 -1.03 17.34 -6.45
CA GLY A 122 -2.35 16.80 -6.76
C GLY A 122 -2.74 15.64 -5.86
N LEU A 123 -3.69 14.85 -6.32
CA LEU A 123 -4.28 13.71 -5.62
C LEU A 123 -4.09 12.44 -6.45
N LEU A 124 -3.41 11.44 -5.89
CA LEU A 124 -3.41 10.08 -6.42
C LEU A 124 -4.49 9.28 -5.68
N TYR A 125 -5.42 8.65 -6.38
CA TYR A 125 -6.50 7.89 -5.76
C TYR A 125 -6.83 6.60 -6.52
N ALA A 126 -7.29 5.61 -5.76
CA ALA A 126 -7.64 4.28 -6.23
C ALA A 126 -9.17 4.11 -6.26
N GLU A 127 -9.72 4.13 -7.47
CA GLU A 127 -11.11 3.82 -7.77
C GLU A 127 -11.12 2.64 -8.75
N PRO A 128 -11.58 1.45 -8.35
CA PRO A 128 -11.54 0.27 -9.20
C PRO A 128 -12.16 0.49 -10.59
N PRO A 129 -11.52 -0.01 -11.67
CA PRO A 129 -10.29 -0.82 -11.68
C PRO A 129 -8.98 -0.02 -11.75
N TYR A 130 -9.05 1.30 -11.63
CA TYR A 130 -7.99 2.22 -12.04
C TYR A 130 -7.24 2.89 -10.88
N LEU A 131 -6.04 3.36 -11.19
CA LEU A 131 -5.31 4.33 -10.37
C LEU A 131 -5.30 5.67 -11.13
N TYR A 132 -5.79 6.72 -10.50
CA TYR A 132 -5.92 8.04 -11.09
C TYR A 132 -5.03 9.05 -10.40
N PHE A 133 -4.52 10.03 -11.16
CA PHE A 133 -3.95 11.26 -10.61
C PHE A 133 -4.78 12.45 -11.09
N THR A 134 -5.19 13.32 -10.17
CA THR A 134 -5.92 14.56 -10.47
C THR A 134 -5.20 15.75 -9.86
N GLU A 135 -4.94 16.78 -10.67
CA GLU A 135 -4.39 18.05 -10.18
C GLU A 135 -5.38 18.75 -9.24
N ILE A 136 -4.88 19.56 -8.31
CA ILE A 136 -5.71 20.37 -7.40
C ILE A 136 -5.49 21.84 -7.75
N THR A 137 -6.57 22.58 -8.01
CA THR A 137 -6.49 24.04 -8.23
C THR A 137 -6.34 24.79 -6.91
N GLU A 138 -5.99 26.08 -6.98
CA GLU A 138 -5.90 26.95 -5.79
C GLU A 138 -7.23 27.02 -5.02
N ASP A 139 -8.36 26.95 -5.72
CA ASP A 139 -9.71 26.94 -5.14
C ASP A 139 -10.16 25.55 -4.66
N LEU A 140 -9.25 24.59 -4.51
CA LEU A 140 -9.56 23.20 -4.12
C LEU A 140 -10.61 22.55 -5.04
N LEU A 141 -10.44 22.68 -6.35
CA LEU A 141 -11.25 22.00 -7.37
C LEU A 141 -10.40 21.00 -8.16
N PRO A 142 -11.01 19.93 -8.71
CA PRO A 142 -10.28 18.97 -9.53
C PRO A 142 -9.83 19.63 -10.84
N GLY A 143 -8.54 19.53 -11.11
CA GLY A 143 -7.90 19.94 -12.35
C GLY A 143 -7.84 18.80 -13.36
N LYS A 144 -6.73 18.71 -14.09
CA LYS A 144 -6.54 17.64 -15.09
C LYS A 144 -6.41 16.28 -14.40
N THR A 145 -7.15 15.29 -14.90
CA THR A 145 -7.08 13.89 -14.47
C THR A 145 -6.35 13.02 -15.50
N GLU A 146 -5.49 12.12 -15.04
CA GLU A 146 -4.80 11.11 -15.85
C GLU A 146 -4.92 9.72 -15.23
N ILE A 147 -5.06 8.68 -16.06
CA ILE A 147 -4.98 7.29 -15.62
C ILE A 147 -3.50 6.91 -15.47
N VAL A 148 -3.09 6.60 -14.25
CA VAL A 148 -1.73 6.18 -13.90
C VAL A 148 -1.53 4.68 -14.13
N ASP A 149 -2.54 3.87 -13.78
CA ASP A 149 -2.56 2.44 -14.06
C ASP A 149 -3.98 2.00 -14.42
N SER A 150 -4.15 1.46 -15.62
CA SER A 150 -5.44 1.00 -16.13
C SER A 150 -5.89 -0.34 -15.54
N ALA A 151 -5.01 -1.02 -14.81
CA ALA A 151 -5.26 -2.34 -14.23
C ALA A 151 -4.70 -2.40 -12.80
N TYR A 152 -5.10 -1.44 -11.96
CA TYR A 152 -4.67 -1.33 -10.58
C TYR A 152 -5.47 -2.28 -9.68
N ALA A 153 -6.80 -2.20 -9.70
CA ALA A 153 -7.72 -2.93 -8.83
C ALA A 153 -8.81 -3.66 -9.64
N VAL A 154 -8.41 -4.55 -10.55
CA VAL A 154 -9.33 -5.22 -11.49
C VAL A 154 -10.13 -6.33 -10.80
N GLY A 155 -11.44 -6.15 -10.71
CA GLY A 155 -12.40 -7.18 -10.30
C GLY A 155 -12.20 -7.72 -8.87
N GLY A 156 -12.86 -8.86 -8.60
CA GLY A 156 -12.76 -9.54 -7.31
C GLY A 156 -13.50 -8.84 -6.17
N ASN A 157 -13.34 -9.38 -4.97
CA ASN A 157 -13.87 -8.76 -3.75
C ASN A 157 -13.08 -7.49 -3.44
N VAL A 158 -13.81 -6.38 -3.27
CA VAL A 158 -13.28 -5.07 -2.89
C VAL A 158 -12.35 -5.14 -1.68
N GLU A 159 -12.66 -5.98 -0.68
CA GLU A 159 -11.83 -6.19 0.52
C GLU A 159 -10.39 -6.67 0.21
N HIS A 160 -10.18 -7.34 -0.93
CA HIS A 160 -8.89 -7.87 -1.33
C HIS A 160 -8.21 -7.06 -2.43
N GLN A 161 -8.61 -5.80 -2.61
CA GLN A 161 -8.01 -4.88 -3.58
C GLN A 161 -6.91 -4.00 -2.95
N PRO A 162 -5.96 -3.50 -3.79
CA PRO A 162 -4.94 -2.55 -3.38
C PRO A 162 -5.49 -1.36 -2.58
N ASN A 163 -4.75 -0.95 -1.56
CA ASN A 163 -5.10 0.16 -0.67
C ASN A 163 -3.85 0.76 0.00
N GLY A 164 -4.02 1.79 0.83
CA GLY A 164 -2.93 2.42 1.57
C GLY A 164 -1.86 3.03 0.66
N LEU A 165 -2.23 4.01 -0.18
CA LEU A 165 -1.27 4.72 -1.03
C LEU A 165 -0.31 5.55 -0.18
N LEU A 166 0.96 5.15 -0.13
CA LEU A 166 1.98 5.71 0.75
C LEU A 166 3.15 6.27 -0.06
N MET A 167 3.30 7.60 -0.09
CA MET A 167 4.54 8.25 -0.54
C MET A 167 5.62 8.01 0.51
N ASN A 168 6.68 7.31 0.13
CA ASN A 168 7.79 6.99 1.03
C ASN A 168 8.97 7.95 0.83
N ILE A 169 9.91 7.92 1.78
CA ILE A 169 11.10 8.79 1.82
C ILE A 169 11.95 8.69 0.53
N ASP A 170 11.92 7.54 -0.16
CA ASP A 170 12.65 7.33 -1.42
C ASP A 170 11.93 7.88 -2.67
N ASN A 171 10.93 8.74 -2.49
CA ASN A 171 10.12 9.37 -3.54
C ASN A 171 9.29 8.39 -4.39
N TRP A 172 9.09 7.16 -3.89
CA TRP A 172 8.22 6.15 -4.49
C TRP A 172 6.93 5.99 -3.68
N ILE A 173 5.86 5.67 -4.39
CA ILE A 173 4.54 5.40 -3.84
C ILE A 173 4.33 3.89 -3.80
N TYR A 174 4.00 3.40 -2.62
CA TYR A 174 3.73 1.99 -2.33
C TYR A 174 2.27 1.79 -1.92
N SER A 175 1.80 0.56 -2.08
CA SER A 175 0.45 0.16 -1.70
C SER A 175 0.48 -1.17 -0.96
N ALA A 176 -0.44 -1.35 -0.02
CA ALA A 176 -0.81 -2.68 0.44
C ALA A 176 -1.57 -3.42 -0.67
N LYS A 177 -1.45 -4.75 -0.69
CA LYS A 177 -2.10 -5.68 -1.62
C LYS A 177 -1.73 -5.46 -3.11
N ASP A 178 -0.60 -4.81 -3.39
CA ASP A 178 -0.07 -4.66 -4.75
C ASP A 178 1.42 -5.05 -4.80
N SER A 179 1.88 -5.49 -5.97
CA SER A 179 3.29 -5.78 -6.30
C SER A 179 3.88 -4.73 -7.25
N LYS A 180 3.24 -3.56 -7.35
CA LYS A 180 3.71 -2.41 -8.13
C LYS A 180 4.01 -1.22 -7.22
N ARG A 181 4.92 -0.36 -7.66
CA ARG A 181 5.20 0.95 -7.07
C ARG A 181 5.24 2.02 -8.16
N TYR A 182 4.97 3.26 -7.78
CA TYR A 182 4.80 4.37 -8.70
C TYR A 182 5.64 5.58 -8.31
N ARG A 183 6.13 6.34 -9.31
CA ARG A 183 6.63 7.70 -9.08
C ARG A 183 6.44 8.55 -10.33
N LYS A 184 6.36 9.86 -10.17
CA LYS A 184 6.38 10.81 -11.29
C LYS A 184 7.79 11.39 -11.42
N GLN A 185 8.42 11.22 -12.58
CA GLN A 185 9.75 11.76 -12.87
C GLN A 185 9.72 12.48 -14.21
N LYS A 186 10.19 13.73 -14.24
CA LYS A 186 10.21 14.57 -15.46
C LYS A 186 8.84 14.61 -16.16
N GLY A 187 7.77 14.73 -15.36
CA GLY A 187 6.38 14.79 -15.83
C GLY A 187 5.75 13.45 -16.23
N LYS A 188 6.47 12.33 -16.15
CA LYS A 188 5.98 11.00 -16.56
C LYS A 188 5.83 10.05 -15.37
N TRP A 189 4.74 9.30 -15.35
CA TRP A 189 4.58 8.20 -14.41
C TRP A 189 5.49 7.03 -14.78
N ILE A 190 6.24 6.55 -13.80
CA ILE A 190 7.04 5.35 -13.85
C ILE A 190 6.38 4.33 -12.94
N LYS A 191 6.18 3.12 -13.48
CA LYS A 191 5.65 1.96 -12.78
C LYS A 191 6.71 0.88 -12.75
N GLU A 192 7.02 0.38 -11.56
CA GLU A 192 7.99 -0.70 -11.36
C GLU A 192 7.42 -1.80 -10.48
N SER A 193 7.95 -3.01 -10.62
CA SER A 193 7.64 -4.10 -9.70
C SER A 193 8.25 -3.84 -8.32
N THR A 194 7.54 -4.27 -7.28
CA THR A 194 8.02 -4.35 -5.90
C THR A 194 7.50 -5.62 -5.24
N SER A 195 7.93 -5.89 -4.00
CA SER A 195 7.45 -7.03 -3.23
C SER A 195 5.97 -6.83 -2.89
N PHE A 196 5.19 -7.90 -2.99
CA PHE A 196 3.80 -7.89 -2.54
C PHE A 196 3.74 -7.75 -1.01
N ARG A 197 2.98 -6.79 -0.51
CA ARG A 197 2.91 -6.47 0.93
C ARG A 197 1.49 -6.31 1.41
N GLY A 198 1.22 -6.84 2.60
CA GLY A 198 0.02 -6.55 3.38
C GLY A 198 -1.32 -6.86 2.71
N GLN A 199 -2.38 -6.42 3.40
CA GLN A 199 -3.76 -6.53 2.97
C GLN A 199 -4.59 -5.30 3.32
N TRP A 200 -4.33 -4.66 4.48
CA TRP A 200 -5.19 -3.59 5.01
C TRP A 200 -4.40 -2.42 5.56
N GLY A 201 -3.52 -1.85 4.74
CA GLY A 201 -2.72 -0.69 5.10
C GLY A 201 -1.23 -0.98 5.15
N ILE A 202 -0.50 0.13 5.09
CA ILE A 202 0.96 0.18 5.03
C ILE A 202 1.41 1.52 5.62
N THR A 203 2.55 1.52 6.28
CA THR A 203 3.22 2.68 6.86
C THR A 203 4.73 2.52 6.70
N HIS A 204 5.50 3.56 7.00
CA HIS A 204 6.95 3.45 7.11
C HIS A 204 7.47 3.96 8.45
N ASP A 205 8.66 3.52 8.82
CA ASP A 205 9.43 4.11 9.92
C ASP A 205 10.18 5.37 9.45
N PRO A 206 10.90 6.10 10.32
CA PRO A 206 11.61 7.32 9.96
C PRO A 206 12.78 7.14 8.99
N TYR A 207 13.13 5.89 8.68
CA TYR A 207 14.20 5.51 7.76
C TYR A 207 13.66 4.93 6.45
N GLY A 208 12.33 4.87 6.28
CA GLY A 208 11.67 4.46 5.05
C GLY A 208 11.53 2.94 4.87
N ARG A 209 11.72 2.14 5.93
CA ARG A 209 11.35 0.71 5.93
C ARG A 209 9.85 0.56 6.03
N LEU A 210 9.30 -0.42 5.33
CA LEU A 210 7.85 -0.60 5.18
C LEU A 210 7.28 -1.59 6.20
N TYR A 211 6.15 -1.23 6.80
CA TYR A 211 5.38 -2.03 7.75
C TYR A 211 3.94 -2.11 7.30
N TYR A 212 3.31 -3.25 7.51
CA TYR A 212 1.99 -3.57 6.97
C TYR A 212 1.37 -4.70 7.77
N ASN A 213 0.12 -5.05 7.49
CA ASN A 213 -0.58 -6.12 8.19
C ASN A 213 -1.34 -7.02 7.22
N ASP A 214 -1.82 -8.15 7.73
CA ASP A 214 -2.90 -8.91 7.09
C ASP A 214 -4.04 -9.13 8.09
N ASN A 215 -5.09 -9.88 7.72
CA ASN A 215 -6.27 -10.07 8.58
C ASN A 215 -5.92 -10.54 10.00
N SER A 216 -4.95 -11.45 10.12
CA SER A 216 -4.68 -12.19 11.35
C SER A 216 -3.31 -11.87 11.95
N ASN A 217 -2.47 -11.12 11.24
CA ASN A 217 -1.19 -10.63 11.74
C ASN A 217 -1.24 -9.10 11.83
N GLN A 218 -1.24 -8.60 13.06
CA GLN A 218 -1.41 -7.17 13.34
C GLN A 218 -0.26 -6.29 12.82
N LEU A 219 0.97 -6.80 12.80
CA LEU A 219 2.12 -6.03 12.37
C LEU A 219 3.20 -6.93 11.77
N ARG A 220 3.42 -6.75 10.48
CA ARG A 220 4.51 -7.32 9.70
C ARG A 220 5.39 -6.18 9.17
N GLY A 221 6.62 -6.51 8.78
CA GLY A 221 7.53 -5.50 8.27
C GLY A 221 8.74 -6.03 7.54
N ASP A 222 9.32 -5.14 6.76
CA ASP A 222 10.61 -5.34 6.12
C ASP A 222 11.72 -4.86 7.05
N TYR A 223 12.78 -5.64 7.17
CA TYR A 223 13.95 -5.27 7.96
C TYR A 223 14.91 -4.34 7.20
N VAL A 224 14.72 -4.23 5.89
CA VAL A 224 15.60 -3.53 4.96
C VAL A 224 14.83 -2.51 4.13
N LEU A 225 15.56 -1.58 3.51
CA LEU A 225 14.98 -0.57 2.64
C LEU A 225 14.24 -1.21 1.47
N PRO A 226 13.11 -0.63 1.05
CA PRO A 226 12.29 -1.20 0.01
C PRO A 226 13.05 -1.27 -1.32
N ASN A 227 12.75 -2.32 -2.09
CA ASN A 227 13.36 -2.61 -3.38
C ASN A 227 14.88 -2.85 -3.38
N LEU A 228 15.47 -3.19 -2.23
CA LEU A 228 16.85 -3.64 -2.16
C LEU A 228 17.00 -5.08 -2.66
N VAL A 229 16.21 -6.01 -2.11
CA VAL A 229 16.40 -7.47 -2.29
C VAL A 229 15.44 -8.14 -3.28
N ASN A 230 14.54 -7.39 -3.92
CA ASN A 230 13.49 -7.98 -4.77
C ASN A 230 13.79 -7.93 -6.29
N LYS A 231 15.05 -7.72 -6.65
CA LYS A 231 15.47 -7.56 -8.05
C LYS A 231 15.92 -8.87 -8.71
N ASN A 232 16.12 -9.94 -7.95
CA ASN A 232 16.52 -11.23 -8.48
C ASN A 232 15.31 -12.18 -8.64
N PRO A 233 14.81 -12.42 -9.86
CA PRO A 233 13.68 -13.34 -10.10
C PRO A 233 14.05 -14.83 -9.94
N ARG A 234 15.34 -15.17 -9.80
CA ARG A 234 15.81 -16.54 -9.50
C ARG A 234 15.91 -16.80 -8.00
N TYR A 235 15.71 -15.80 -7.16
CA TYR A 235 15.91 -15.91 -5.73
C TYR A 235 14.68 -15.42 -4.97
N GLU A 236 14.08 -16.32 -4.21
CA GLU A 236 13.03 -15.96 -3.26
C GLU A 236 13.68 -15.53 -1.94
N VAL A 237 13.49 -14.27 -1.58
CA VAL A 237 13.99 -13.68 -0.33
C VAL A 237 13.37 -14.38 0.86
N GLN A 238 14.20 -14.79 1.84
CA GLN A 238 13.77 -15.64 2.94
C GLN A 238 13.61 -14.89 4.27
N TYR A 239 14.46 -13.89 4.55
CA TYR A 239 14.59 -13.32 5.90
C TYR A 239 14.39 -11.80 5.98
N SER A 240 14.63 -11.06 4.90
CA SER A 240 14.73 -9.60 4.94
C SER A 240 13.38 -8.88 4.85
N ILE A 241 12.34 -9.54 4.34
CA ILE A 241 11.02 -8.93 4.06
C ILE A 241 9.88 -9.81 4.57
N GLY A 242 8.72 -9.21 4.86
CA GLY A 242 7.52 -9.98 5.24
C GLY A 242 7.57 -10.64 6.62
N ASN A 243 8.43 -10.17 7.51
CA ASN A 243 8.59 -10.74 8.84
C ASN A 243 7.42 -10.38 9.76
N ASN A 244 7.10 -11.27 10.69
CA ASN A 244 6.13 -10.98 11.74
C ASN A 244 6.82 -10.19 12.86
N VAL A 245 6.51 -8.89 12.99
CA VAL A 245 7.19 -8.00 13.93
C VAL A 245 6.64 -8.19 15.34
N VAL A 246 5.32 -8.34 15.46
CA VAL A 246 4.64 -8.57 16.75
C VAL A 246 3.96 -9.93 16.69
N ALA A 247 4.54 -10.91 17.38
CA ALA A 247 4.07 -12.30 17.33
C ALA A 247 2.71 -12.50 18.00
N ASN A 248 2.47 -11.82 19.12
CA ASN A 248 1.22 -11.94 19.88
C ASN A 248 0.07 -11.26 19.12
N GLN A 249 -1.08 -11.92 18.99
CA GLN A 249 -2.25 -11.41 18.27
C GLN A 249 -3.44 -11.13 19.20
N ALA A 250 -3.27 -11.24 20.51
CA ALA A 250 -4.36 -11.17 21.48
C ALA A 250 -5.01 -9.79 21.52
N VAL A 251 -6.32 -9.76 21.72
CA VAL A 251 -7.12 -8.53 21.82
C VAL A 251 -7.97 -8.48 23.10
N TYR A 252 -8.18 -7.28 23.62
CA TYR A 252 -8.87 -7.03 24.90
C TYR A 252 -10.04 -6.04 24.73
N PRO A 253 -11.07 -6.40 23.92
CA PRO A 253 -12.24 -5.55 23.72
C PRO A 253 -13.04 -5.36 25.03
N LEU A 254 -13.89 -4.33 25.08
CA LEU A 254 -14.78 -4.10 26.22
C LEU A 254 -15.95 -5.09 26.30
N GLN A 255 -16.35 -5.64 25.15
CA GLN A 255 -17.53 -6.48 25.02
C GLN A 255 -17.36 -7.55 23.94
N ALA A 256 -18.23 -8.57 23.97
CA ALA A 256 -18.37 -9.51 22.87
C ALA A 256 -19.04 -8.81 21.66
N THR A 257 -18.39 -8.84 20.52
CA THR A 257 -18.85 -8.20 19.27
C THR A 257 -19.33 -9.24 18.25
N ALA A 258 -19.86 -8.76 17.12
CA ALA A 258 -20.22 -9.63 16.00
C ALA A 258 -18.94 -10.07 15.25
N VAL A 259 -18.40 -11.23 15.64
CA VAL A 259 -17.18 -11.82 15.07
C VAL A 259 -17.52 -12.85 13.99
N ASN A 260 -16.91 -12.73 12.81
CA ASN A 260 -17.05 -13.73 11.77
C ASN A 260 -16.47 -15.07 12.23
N ARG A 261 -17.23 -16.15 12.04
CA ARG A 261 -16.85 -17.51 12.46
C ARG A 261 -16.56 -17.66 13.97
N GLY A 262 -17.18 -16.84 14.81
CA GLY A 262 -17.10 -16.96 16.27
C GLY A 262 -17.53 -18.34 16.83
N TYR A 263 -18.25 -19.14 16.05
CA TYR A 263 -18.63 -20.51 16.39
C TYR A 263 -17.48 -21.53 16.30
N ILE A 264 -16.32 -21.17 15.71
CA ILE A 264 -15.17 -22.08 15.63
C ILE A 264 -14.44 -22.12 16.98
N PRO A 265 -14.17 -23.32 17.54
CA PRO A 265 -13.43 -23.44 18.80
C PRO A 265 -12.09 -22.70 18.76
N GLY A 266 -11.82 -21.89 19.78
CA GLY A 266 -10.57 -21.12 19.94
C GLY A 266 -10.59 -19.71 19.34
N VAL A 267 -11.60 -19.36 18.53
CA VAL A 267 -11.79 -17.98 18.02
C VAL A 267 -12.24 -17.05 19.14
N LEU A 268 -13.29 -17.44 19.87
CA LEU A 268 -13.78 -16.73 21.04
C LEU A 268 -13.23 -17.36 22.32
N ARG A 269 -13.00 -16.53 23.33
CA ARG A 269 -12.75 -16.95 24.72
C ARG A 269 -14.06 -17.45 25.36
N GLU A 270 -13.96 -18.05 26.55
CA GLU A 270 -15.13 -18.52 27.30
C GLU A 270 -16.13 -17.41 27.65
N ASP A 271 -15.66 -16.17 27.77
CA ASP A 271 -16.48 -14.97 28.00
C ASP A 271 -17.15 -14.43 26.71
N GLY A 272 -16.94 -15.08 25.56
CA GLY A 272 -17.48 -14.69 24.26
C GLY A 272 -16.71 -13.57 23.55
N MET A 273 -15.64 -13.04 24.14
CA MET A 273 -14.80 -12.03 23.50
C MET A 273 -13.81 -12.67 22.51
N LEU A 274 -13.42 -11.92 21.49
CA LEU A 274 -12.42 -12.37 20.53
C LEU A 274 -11.08 -12.67 21.22
N ASN A 275 -10.46 -13.79 20.89
CA ASN A 275 -9.18 -14.19 21.44
C ASN A 275 -8.00 -13.46 20.75
N ASN A 276 -7.91 -13.59 19.43
CA ASN A 276 -6.83 -13.03 18.59
C ASN A 276 -7.41 -12.25 17.41
N PHE A 277 -6.66 -11.28 16.87
CA PHE A 277 -7.06 -10.54 15.67
C PHE A 277 -7.54 -11.45 14.53
N THR A 278 -8.70 -11.10 13.99
CA THR A 278 -9.29 -11.67 12.76
C THR A 278 -9.49 -10.61 11.66
N SER A 279 -9.25 -9.35 11.99
CA SER A 279 -9.55 -8.17 11.18
C SER A 279 -8.59 -7.01 11.48
N ALA A 280 -7.31 -7.29 11.71
CA ALA A 280 -6.33 -6.21 11.90
C ALA A 280 -6.32 -5.28 10.66
N ALA A 281 -6.17 -3.98 10.89
CA ALA A 281 -6.15 -2.96 9.85
C ALA A 281 -5.28 -1.75 10.23
N ALA A 282 -4.85 -1.02 9.20
CA ALA A 282 -4.17 0.26 9.24
C ALA A 282 -3.07 0.39 10.31
N PRO A 283 -1.98 -0.41 10.22
CA PRO A 283 -0.82 -0.17 11.06
C PRO A 283 -0.25 1.21 10.76
N LEU A 284 0.03 1.99 11.81
CA LEU A 284 0.66 3.30 11.72
C LEU A 284 1.88 3.35 12.64
N TYR A 285 3.03 3.72 12.09
CA TYR A 285 4.17 4.18 12.89
C TYR A 285 3.89 5.61 13.35
N PHE A 286 3.85 5.83 14.66
CA PHE A 286 3.57 7.16 15.20
C PHE A 286 4.84 7.89 15.60
N GLU A 287 5.04 9.08 15.07
CA GLU A 287 6.10 9.99 15.50
C GLU A 287 5.61 11.43 15.33
N GLY A 288 4.74 11.84 16.25
CA GLY A 288 4.22 13.19 16.39
C GLY A 288 4.46 13.76 17.78
N SER A 289 4.52 15.09 17.89
CA SER A 289 4.78 15.81 19.15
C SER A 289 3.53 16.00 20.04
N GLY A 290 2.37 15.49 19.65
CA GLY A 290 1.11 15.73 20.32
C GLY A 290 0.71 14.70 21.37
N LEU A 291 1.35 13.54 21.36
CA LEU A 291 1.30 12.57 22.45
C LEU A 291 2.56 12.70 23.33
N PRO A 292 2.53 12.22 24.58
CA PRO A 292 3.73 12.14 25.40
C PRO A 292 4.87 11.38 24.70
N GLU A 293 6.12 11.77 24.97
CA GLU A 293 7.32 11.22 24.30
C GLU A 293 7.38 9.68 24.32
N ALA A 294 6.85 9.06 25.37
CA ALA A 294 6.77 7.61 25.50
C ALA A 294 6.00 6.91 24.36
N PHE A 295 5.15 7.61 23.61
CA PHE A 295 4.41 7.07 22.45
C PHE A 295 5.17 7.21 21.13
N SER A 296 6.22 8.04 21.08
CA SER A 296 7.03 8.21 19.88
C SER A 296 7.71 6.90 19.50
N GLY A 297 7.58 6.51 18.24
CA GLY A 297 8.13 5.28 17.70
C GLY A 297 7.27 4.03 17.91
N ASP A 298 6.12 4.15 18.56
CA ASP A 298 5.19 3.04 18.72
C ASP A 298 4.32 2.84 17.47
N PHE A 299 3.82 1.63 17.31
CA PHE A 299 2.88 1.28 16.26
C PHE A 299 1.47 1.17 16.80
N PHE A 300 0.50 1.72 16.07
CA PHE A 300 -0.91 1.59 16.35
C PHE A 300 -1.59 0.75 15.28
N VAL A 301 -2.53 -0.11 15.69
CA VAL A 301 -3.23 -1.02 14.77
C VAL A 301 -4.72 -1.03 15.10
N CYS A 302 -5.57 -0.87 14.09
CA CYS A 302 -7.01 -0.89 14.25
C CYS A 302 -7.55 -2.32 14.31
N GLY A 303 -8.57 -2.53 15.14
CA GLY A 303 -9.39 -3.74 15.22
C GLY A 303 -10.86 -3.40 14.97
N PRO A 304 -11.27 -3.14 13.71
CA PRO A 304 -12.63 -2.71 13.36
C PRO A 304 -13.73 -3.66 13.84
N GLU A 305 -13.54 -4.98 13.76
CA GLU A 305 -14.54 -5.98 14.20
C GLU A 305 -14.75 -5.99 15.72
N VAL A 306 -13.74 -5.55 16.47
CA VAL A 306 -13.67 -5.59 17.94
C VAL A 306 -13.58 -4.22 18.58
N ASN A 307 -13.90 -3.16 17.83
CA ASN A 307 -14.11 -1.80 18.31
C ASN A 307 -12.94 -1.24 19.13
N LEU A 308 -11.69 -1.45 18.67
CA LEU A 308 -10.48 -1.02 19.39
C LEU A 308 -9.36 -0.55 18.47
N VAL A 309 -8.41 0.19 19.05
CA VAL A 309 -7.08 0.45 18.51
C VAL A 309 -6.07 -0.10 19.52
N LYS A 310 -5.11 -0.87 19.03
CA LYS A 310 -4.01 -1.45 19.81
C LYS A 310 -2.75 -0.60 19.67
N ARG A 311 -1.88 -0.64 20.67
CA ARG A 311 -0.53 -0.05 20.67
C ARG A 311 0.54 -1.12 20.89
N ASN A 312 1.58 -1.06 20.07
CA ASN A 312 2.74 -1.94 20.14
C ASN A 312 4.02 -1.11 20.28
N ARG A 313 4.91 -1.55 21.17
CA ARG A 313 6.28 -1.05 21.26
C ARG A 313 7.13 -1.89 20.32
N VAL A 314 7.81 -1.24 19.40
CA VAL A 314 8.70 -1.92 18.45
C VAL A 314 10.13 -1.43 18.67
N GLY A 315 11.04 -2.38 18.86
CA GLY A 315 12.47 -2.16 18.97
C GLY A 315 13.18 -2.52 17.66
N PHE A 316 14.29 -1.85 17.43
CA PHE A 316 15.19 -2.13 16.32
C PHE A 316 16.48 -2.71 16.90
N ASP A 317 16.64 -4.02 16.76
CA ASP A 317 17.87 -4.71 17.15
C ASP A 317 18.66 -5.01 15.89
N SER A 318 19.59 -4.09 15.57
CA SER A 318 20.46 -4.23 14.41
C SER A 318 19.68 -4.42 13.09
N LEU A 319 19.74 -5.61 12.48
CA LEU A 319 19.08 -5.99 11.24
C LEU A 319 17.67 -6.53 11.44
N GLN A 320 17.18 -6.63 12.66
CA GLN A 320 15.85 -7.17 12.94
C GLN A 320 14.96 -6.14 13.64
N THR A 321 13.68 -6.19 13.32
CA THR A 321 12.65 -5.41 14.00
C THR A 321 11.72 -6.37 14.73
N SER A 322 11.59 -6.21 16.03
CA SER A 322 10.66 -7.00 16.83
C SER A 322 9.89 -6.11 17.78
N GLY A 323 8.70 -6.52 18.16
CA GLY A 323 7.85 -5.75 19.04
C GLY A 323 6.94 -6.57 19.91
N GLU A 324 6.39 -5.89 20.90
CA GLU A 324 5.40 -6.43 21.82
C GLU A 324 4.26 -5.44 22.00
N GLN A 325 3.08 -5.97 22.28
CA GLN A 325 1.97 -5.17 22.78
C GLN A 325 2.33 -4.49 24.10
N VAL A 326 1.96 -3.22 24.24
CA VAL A 326 2.25 -2.45 25.47
C VAL A 326 1.44 -2.96 26.66
N TRP A 327 0.22 -3.46 26.42
CA TRP A 327 -0.70 -3.91 27.46
C TRP A 327 -1.14 -5.37 27.26
N LYS A 328 -1.41 -6.05 28.39
CA LYS A 328 -1.78 -7.48 28.43
C LYS A 328 -3.21 -7.73 28.93
N ASP A 329 -3.95 -6.67 29.25
CA ASP A 329 -5.29 -6.71 29.84
C ASP A 329 -6.22 -5.59 29.32
N ARG A 330 -5.71 -4.69 28.48
CA ARG A 330 -6.43 -3.53 27.93
C ARG A 330 -5.86 -3.14 26.57
N GLU A 331 -6.47 -2.12 25.96
CA GLU A 331 -6.06 -1.57 24.68
C GLU A 331 -5.77 -0.06 24.77
N PHE A 332 -5.20 0.50 23.70
CA PHE A 332 -4.93 1.94 23.62
C PHE A 332 -6.22 2.75 23.65
N LEU A 333 -7.18 2.36 22.81
CA LEU A 333 -8.54 2.89 22.71
C LEU A 333 -9.50 1.72 22.47
N ARG A 334 -10.63 1.68 23.16
CA ARG A 334 -11.69 0.68 22.96
C ARG A 334 -13.06 1.29 23.27
N SER A 335 -14.13 0.77 22.67
CA SER A 335 -15.47 1.36 22.81
C SER A 335 -16.58 0.34 23.13
N TRP A 336 -17.59 0.79 23.88
CA TRP A 336 -18.89 0.11 24.03
C TRP A 336 -19.82 0.34 22.84
N ASP A 337 -19.49 1.28 21.95
CA ASP A 337 -20.18 1.45 20.68
C ASP A 337 -19.77 0.32 19.71
N GLN A 338 -20.69 -0.62 19.43
CA GLN A 338 -20.41 -1.73 18.51
C GLN A 338 -20.29 -1.28 17.05
N ALA A 339 -20.73 -0.07 16.71
CA ALA A 339 -20.56 0.53 15.40
C ALA A 339 -19.25 1.32 15.26
N PHE A 340 -18.45 1.48 16.32
CA PHE A 340 -17.10 2.04 16.22
C PHE A 340 -16.18 1.11 15.40
N ARG A 341 -15.93 1.46 14.14
CA ARG A 341 -15.12 0.72 13.17
C ARG A 341 -13.87 1.53 12.81
N PRO A 342 -12.81 1.52 13.65
CA PRO A 342 -11.56 2.16 13.29
C PRO A 342 -10.96 1.46 12.07
N VAL A 343 -10.70 2.20 10.98
CA VAL A 343 -10.24 1.63 9.69
C VAL A 343 -9.00 2.32 9.11
N ASN A 344 -8.67 3.52 9.57
CA ASN A 344 -7.45 4.22 9.14
C ASN A 344 -6.91 5.13 10.26
N LEU A 345 -5.59 5.34 10.27
CA LEU A 345 -4.87 6.18 11.23
C LEU A 345 -3.93 7.12 10.47
N ALA A 346 -3.65 8.30 11.02
CA ALA A 346 -2.70 9.24 10.45
C ALA A 346 -1.89 10.00 11.51
N ASN A 347 -0.63 10.31 11.20
CA ASN A 347 0.14 11.32 11.93
C ASN A 347 -0.39 12.71 11.53
N GLY A 348 -0.90 13.48 12.50
CA GLY A 348 -1.43 14.81 12.28
C GLY A 348 -0.34 15.87 12.07
N PRO A 349 -0.60 16.93 11.28
CA PRO A 349 0.31 18.07 11.13
C PRO A 349 0.67 18.76 12.45
N ASP A 350 -0.27 18.78 13.39
CA ASP A 350 -0.13 19.31 14.75
C ASP A 350 0.58 18.35 15.72
N GLY A 351 0.92 17.15 15.25
CA GLY A 351 1.59 16.09 16.01
C GLY A 351 0.63 15.16 16.75
N ALA A 352 -0.68 15.32 16.66
CA ALA A 352 -1.66 14.41 17.25
C ALA A 352 -1.84 13.12 16.41
N LEU A 353 -2.47 12.10 17.00
CA LEU A 353 -2.87 10.89 16.28
C LEU A 353 -4.32 11.05 15.79
N PHE A 354 -4.54 10.92 14.48
CA PHE A 354 -5.88 10.96 13.90
C PHE A 354 -6.37 9.54 13.60
N LEU A 355 -7.68 9.36 13.75
CA LEU A 355 -8.37 8.10 13.57
C LEU A 355 -9.60 8.30 12.69
N VAL A 356 -9.73 7.46 11.69
CA VAL A 356 -10.93 7.32 10.86
C VAL A 356 -11.77 6.19 11.43
N ASP A 357 -12.96 6.54 11.90
CA ASP A 357 -14.01 5.60 12.27
C ASP A 357 -15.06 5.58 11.17
N MET A 358 -15.18 4.45 10.48
CA MET A 358 -16.20 4.26 9.45
C MET A 358 -17.63 4.36 10.02
N HIS A 359 -17.76 4.22 11.35
CA HIS A 359 -18.95 4.30 12.18
C HIS A 359 -20.18 3.64 11.56
N ARG A 360 -20.20 2.31 11.58
CA ARG A 360 -21.27 1.52 10.97
C ARG A 360 -21.38 0.13 11.56
N GLY A 361 -22.57 -0.44 11.48
CA GLY A 361 -22.78 -1.76 12.08
C GLY A 361 -22.24 -2.91 11.23
N ILE A 362 -22.50 -2.92 9.91
CA ILE A 362 -21.96 -3.93 8.98
C ILE A 362 -20.56 -3.55 8.53
N ILE A 363 -19.57 -4.42 8.74
CA ILE A 363 -18.18 -4.19 8.26
C ILE A 363 -17.67 -5.28 7.34
N GLN A 364 -18.30 -6.47 7.34
CA GLN A 364 -17.93 -7.59 6.49
C GLN A 364 -18.65 -7.53 5.15
N HIS A 365 -17.92 -7.66 4.05
CA HIS A 365 -18.46 -7.79 2.70
C HIS A 365 -19.26 -9.08 2.50
N LYS A 366 -20.31 -9.00 1.67
CA LYS A 366 -21.25 -10.09 1.38
C LYS A 366 -20.57 -11.40 0.96
N THR A 367 -19.42 -11.34 0.29
CA THR A 367 -18.65 -12.52 -0.14
C THR A 367 -18.25 -13.44 1.02
N TYR A 368 -17.98 -12.90 2.21
CA TYR A 368 -17.55 -13.67 3.38
C TYR A 368 -18.51 -13.57 4.57
N LEU A 369 -19.69 -12.98 4.35
CA LEU A 369 -20.74 -12.86 5.36
C LEU A 369 -21.39 -14.23 5.59
N THR A 370 -21.06 -14.87 6.70
CA THR A 370 -21.66 -16.14 7.11
C THR A 370 -23.09 -15.94 7.62
N SER A 371 -23.96 -16.96 7.53
CA SER A 371 -25.31 -16.90 8.13
C SER A 371 -25.24 -16.62 9.63
N TYR A 372 -24.25 -17.18 10.32
CA TYR A 372 -23.98 -16.89 11.73
C TYR A 372 -23.72 -15.40 11.98
N LEU A 373 -22.81 -14.78 11.22
CA LEU A 373 -22.50 -13.36 11.38
C LEU A 373 -23.69 -12.47 10.99
N ARG A 374 -24.44 -12.86 9.95
CA ARG A 374 -25.68 -12.20 9.56
C ARG A 374 -26.69 -12.17 10.71
N GLU A 375 -26.91 -13.30 11.39
CA GLU A 375 -27.78 -13.37 12.57
C GLU A 375 -27.26 -12.52 13.73
N GLN A 376 -25.94 -12.46 13.94
CA GLN A 376 -25.34 -11.56 14.93
C GLN A 376 -25.61 -10.09 14.60
N TYR A 377 -25.47 -9.66 13.33
CA TYR A 377 -25.79 -8.28 12.94
C TYR A 377 -27.26 -7.94 13.20
N ILE A 378 -28.19 -8.80 12.77
CA ILE A 378 -29.64 -8.58 12.93
C ILE A 378 -30.04 -8.55 14.41
N SER A 379 -29.63 -9.56 15.19
CA SER A 379 -30.02 -9.67 16.61
C SER A 379 -29.48 -8.53 17.48
N ARG A 380 -28.41 -7.87 17.04
CA ARG A 380 -27.80 -6.71 17.71
C ARG A 380 -28.25 -5.36 17.12
N GLY A 381 -29.07 -5.37 16.07
CA GLY A 381 -29.53 -4.18 15.35
C GLY A 381 -28.42 -3.45 14.57
N LEU A 382 -27.28 -4.10 14.31
CA LEU A 382 -26.15 -3.49 13.63
C LEU A 382 -26.42 -3.25 12.14
N ASP A 383 -27.32 -4.03 11.53
CA ASP A 383 -27.80 -3.82 10.17
C ASP A 383 -28.59 -2.51 9.98
N THR A 384 -28.96 -1.84 11.07
CA THR A 384 -29.67 -0.54 11.04
C THR A 384 -28.75 0.66 11.14
N VAL A 385 -27.46 0.47 11.47
CA VAL A 385 -26.50 1.57 11.65
C VAL A 385 -25.77 1.86 10.35
N SER A 386 -26.21 2.93 9.67
CA SER A 386 -25.70 3.41 8.38
C SER A 386 -25.82 4.95 8.32
N GLY A 387 -25.19 5.60 7.34
CA GLY A 387 -25.26 7.07 7.21
C GLY A 387 -24.42 7.85 8.22
N MET A 388 -23.46 7.18 8.88
CA MET A 388 -22.64 7.76 9.95
C MET A 388 -21.15 7.66 9.61
N GLY A 389 -20.31 8.40 10.32
CA GLY A 389 -18.87 8.40 10.10
C GLY A 389 -18.18 9.43 10.98
N ARG A 390 -16.96 9.15 11.46
CA ARG A 390 -16.26 10.06 12.38
C ARG A 390 -14.78 10.17 12.06
N ILE A 391 -14.26 11.39 12.18
CA ILE A 391 -12.83 11.67 12.30
C ILE A 391 -12.56 12.06 13.75
N LEU A 392 -11.74 11.27 14.42
CA LEU A 392 -11.37 11.48 15.82
C LEU A 392 -9.90 11.88 15.91
N ARG A 393 -9.57 12.75 16.85
CA ARG A 393 -8.21 13.19 17.16
C ARG A 393 -7.85 12.80 18.59
N ILE A 394 -6.65 12.28 18.77
CA ILE A 394 -6.11 11.87 20.06
C ILE A 394 -4.84 12.69 20.33
N SER A 395 -4.84 13.43 21.43
CA SER A 395 -3.71 14.26 21.86
C SER A 395 -3.53 14.21 23.37
N SER A 396 -2.41 14.77 23.85
CA SER A 396 -2.34 15.21 25.25
C SER A 396 -3.35 16.34 25.51
N ASP A 397 -3.85 16.43 26.75
CA ASP A 397 -4.82 17.44 27.19
C ASP A 397 -4.34 18.88 26.98
N SER A 398 -3.03 19.09 26.95
CA SER A 398 -2.41 20.41 26.77
C SER A 398 -2.28 20.87 25.32
N LEU A 399 -2.60 20.03 24.33
CA LEU A 399 -2.39 20.35 22.92
C LEU A 399 -3.70 20.76 22.23
N PRO A 400 -4.00 22.08 22.09
CA PRO A 400 -5.11 22.52 21.25
C PRO A 400 -4.85 22.15 19.79
N TYR A 401 -5.92 21.90 19.04
CA TYR A 401 -5.82 21.72 17.59
C TYR A 401 -5.23 22.97 16.93
N ARG A 402 -4.34 22.77 15.97
CA ARG A 402 -3.74 23.84 15.16
C ARG A 402 -3.51 23.37 13.73
N ARG A 403 -4.10 24.06 12.77
CA ARG A 403 -3.75 23.88 11.36
C ARG A 403 -2.29 24.29 11.11
N VAL A 404 -1.55 23.48 10.37
CA VAL A 404 -0.14 23.72 9.99
C VAL A 404 -0.04 23.86 8.47
N ASP A 405 0.39 25.03 8.00
CA ASP A 405 0.56 25.33 6.58
C ASP A 405 2.04 25.44 6.20
N LEU A 406 2.57 24.40 5.55
CA LEU A 406 3.94 24.37 5.04
C LEU A 406 4.10 25.13 3.71
N THR A 407 3.01 25.36 2.98
CA THR A 407 3.06 26.03 1.66
C THR A 407 3.46 27.50 1.77
N SER A 408 3.16 28.13 2.92
CA SER A 408 3.58 29.48 3.27
C SER A 408 5.10 29.66 3.39
N LEU A 409 5.85 28.57 3.61
CA LEU A 409 7.30 28.61 3.77
C LEU A 409 8.02 28.73 2.42
N SER A 410 9.14 29.46 2.42
CA SER A 410 10.08 29.48 1.29
C SER A 410 10.82 28.15 1.18
N ALA A 411 11.38 27.84 0.01
CA ALA A 411 12.19 26.63 -0.16
C ALA A 411 13.37 26.59 0.84
N VAL A 412 14.00 27.73 1.13
CA VAL A 412 15.08 27.79 2.13
C VAL A 412 14.54 27.55 3.55
N ALA A 413 13.38 28.11 3.91
CA ALA A 413 12.78 27.92 5.23
C ALA A 413 12.30 26.47 5.47
N LEU A 414 11.90 25.75 4.42
CA LEU A 414 11.51 24.34 4.50
C LEU A 414 12.68 23.40 4.88
N LEU A 415 13.93 23.84 4.76
CA LEU A 415 15.09 23.02 5.13
C LEU A 415 15.09 22.69 6.63
N ASP A 416 14.68 23.62 7.48
CA ASP A 416 14.59 23.41 8.93
C ASP A 416 13.52 22.35 9.27
N SER A 417 12.45 22.27 8.46
CA SER A 417 11.37 21.29 8.62
C SER A 417 11.83 19.84 8.39
N LEU A 418 12.95 19.61 7.67
CA LEU A 418 13.54 18.27 7.51
C LEU A 418 14.10 17.71 8.83
N ALA A 419 14.29 18.55 9.85
CA ALA A 419 14.72 18.16 11.20
C ALA A 419 13.56 18.06 12.20
N SER A 420 12.31 18.27 11.77
CA SER A 420 11.14 18.22 12.64
C SER A 420 11.03 16.87 13.37
N ALA A 421 10.60 16.89 14.63
CA ALA A 421 10.26 15.66 15.37
C ALA A 421 8.93 15.04 14.89
N ASN A 422 8.11 15.77 14.12
CA ASN A 422 6.88 15.24 13.54
C ASN A 422 7.16 14.66 12.14
N ILE A 423 6.92 13.36 11.96
CA ILE A 423 7.14 12.65 10.70
C ILE A 423 6.34 13.24 9.55
N TRP A 424 5.09 13.67 9.80
CA TRP A 424 4.27 14.31 8.78
C TRP A 424 4.92 15.58 8.23
N ILE A 425 5.50 16.41 9.12
CA ILE A 425 6.18 17.65 8.72
C ILE A 425 7.41 17.35 7.87
N ARG A 426 8.23 16.36 8.25
CA ARG A 426 9.45 16.03 7.50
C ARG A 426 9.13 15.50 6.11
N ASP A 427 8.22 14.54 6.00
CA ASP A 427 7.84 13.90 4.73
C ASP A 427 7.24 14.92 3.77
N ASN A 428 6.32 15.76 4.25
CA ASN A 428 5.70 16.81 3.44
C ASN A 428 6.70 17.92 3.08
N ALA A 429 7.61 18.30 3.97
CA ALA A 429 8.64 19.29 3.67
C ALA A 429 9.56 18.81 2.53
N GLN A 430 9.96 17.52 2.53
CA GLN A 430 10.72 16.94 1.41
C GLN A 430 9.96 17.04 0.08
N GLN A 431 8.70 16.59 0.04
CA GLN A 431 7.90 16.62 -1.21
C GLN A 431 7.65 18.06 -1.69
N LEU A 432 7.41 18.98 -0.76
CA LEU A 432 7.18 20.39 -1.07
C LEU A 432 8.46 21.10 -1.54
N LEU A 433 9.62 20.78 -0.96
CA LEU A 433 10.93 21.23 -1.43
C LEU A 433 11.17 20.83 -2.89
N ILE A 434 10.99 19.52 -3.19
CA ILE A 434 11.14 18.99 -4.55
C ILE A 434 10.21 19.73 -5.51
N THR A 435 8.94 19.92 -5.12
CA THR A 435 7.93 20.58 -5.95
C THR A 435 8.27 22.06 -6.19
N LYS A 436 8.59 22.83 -5.14
CA LYS A 436 8.91 24.27 -5.25
C LYS A 436 10.16 24.52 -6.09
N ILE A 437 11.21 23.70 -5.93
CA ILE A 437 12.45 23.83 -6.72
C ILE A 437 12.19 23.51 -8.20
N ASN A 438 11.49 22.40 -8.48
CA ASN A 438 11.19 21.99 -9.84
C ASN A 438 10.25 22.99 -10.56
N ALA A 439 9.27 23.57 -9.85
CA ALA A 439 8.37 24.58 -10.43
C ALA A 439 9.10 25.86 -10.86
N GLY A 440 10.16 26.26 -10.13
CA GLY A 440 11.02 27.40 -10.49
C GLY A 440 12.09 27.08 -11.55
N SER A 441 12.18 25.83 -12.00
CA SER A 441 13.21 25.39 -12.93
C SER A 441 12.77 25.59 -14.38
N THR A 442 13.71 25.96 -15.24
CA THR A 442 13.50 26.11 -16.69
C THR A 442 14.49 25.25 -17.47
N GLU A 443 14.37 25.22 -18.80
CA GLU A 443 15.41 24.61 -19.66
C GLU A 443 16.81 25.19 -19.42
N LYS A 444 16.92 26.41 -18.88
CA LYS A 444 18.18 27.08 -18.53
C LYS A 444 18.74 26.66 -17.16
N GLY A 445 18.04 25.81 -16.41
CA GLY A 445 18.42 25.33 -15.09
C GLY A 445 17.51 25.83 -13.96
N LEU A 446 17.98 25.66 -12.72
CA LEU A 446 17.29 26.08 -11.49
C LEU A 446 17.26 27.62 -11.38
N SER A 447 16.25 28.15 -10.68
CA SER A 447 16.25 29.56 -10.24
C SER A 447 17.38 29.85 -9.25
N GLU A 448 17.70 31.11 -8.99
CA GLU A 448 18.71 31.51 -8.00
C GLU A 448 18.40 30.94 -6.61
N SER A 449 17.14 31.02 -6.16
CA SER A 449 16.69 30.38 -4.91
C SER A 449 16.81 28.86 -4.94
N GLY A 450 16.59 28.23 -6.10
CA GLY A 450 16.78 26.80 -6.29
C GLY A 450 18.24 26.38 -6.19
N VAL A 451 19.16 27.17 -6.74
CA VAL A 451 20.62 26.97 -6.61
C VAL A 451 21.05 27.09 -5.14
N GLU A 452 20.61 28.15 -4.45
CA GLU A 452 20.91 28.34 -3.02
C GLU A 452 20.38 27.17 -2.17
N THR A 453 19.11 26.79 -2.36
CA THR A 453 18.49 25.70 -1.61
C THR A 453 19.20 24.37 -1.87
N THR A 454 19.61 24.09 -3.11
CA THR A 454 20.37 22.90 -3.48
C THR A 454 21.74 22.86 -2.81
N ALA A 455 22.44 24.00 -2.73
CA ALA A 455 23.73 24.09 -2.04
C ALA A 455 23.56 23.80 -0.54
N ARG A 456 22.54 24.38 0.11
CA ARG A 456 22.25 24.13 1.52
C ARG A 456 21.84 22.68 1.79
N LEU A 457 21.07 22.04 0.90
CA LEU A 457 20.78 20.61 0.99
C LEU A 457 22.06 19.78 0.95
N GLN A 458 23.00 20.11 0.06
CA GLN A 458 24.29 19.44 -0.02
C GLN A 458 25.08 19.57 1.30
N ASP A 459 25.04 20.73 1.94
CA ASP A 459 25.67 20.94 3.25
C ASP A 459 24.98 20.10 4.34
N ILE A 460 23.65 20.07 4.38
CA ILE A 460 22.85 19.28 5.35
C ILE A 460 23.17 17.79 5.24
N VAL A 461 23.22 17.25 4.02
CA VAL A 461 23.57 15.84 3.76
C VAL A 461 24.92 15.46 4.37
N ASN A 462 25.87 16.40 4.40
CA ASN A 462 27.23 16.18 4.90
C ASN A 462 27.41 16.54 6.39
N THR A 463 26.64 17.48 6.94
CA THR A 463 26.94 18.10 8.24
C THR A 463 25.88 17.90 9.33
N ALA A 464 24.64 17.53 8.99
CA ALA A 464 23.58 17.43 9.99
C ALA A 464 23.84 16.35 11.05
N GLY A 465 23.51 16.59 12.32
CA GLY A 465 23.71 15.60 13.38
C GLY A 465 22.69 14.44 13.37
N SER A 466 21.58 14.60 12.66
CA SER A 466 20.48 13.62 12.60
C SER A 466 20.52 12.81 11.31
N GLU A 467 20.47 11.47 11.41
CA GLU A 467 20.36 10.58 10.25
C GLU A 467 19.11 10.86 9.43
N LYS A 468 17.96 11.05 10.10
CA LYS A 468 16.67 11.34 9.45
C LYS A 468 16.77 12.59 8.57
N THR A 469 17.39 13.65 9.09
CA THR A 469 17.58 14.91 8.36
C THR A 469 18.51 14.73 7.17
N ARG A 470 19.61 13.97 7.32
CA ARG A 470 20.52 13.65 6.21
C ARG A 470 19.81 12.87 5.11
N ILE A 471 18.99 11.87 5.48
CA ILE A 471 18.23 11.04 4.54
C ILE A 471 17.20 11.87 3.78
N HIS A 472 16.42 12.72 4.46
CA HIS A 472 15.48 13.61 3.78
C HIS A 472 16.18 14.59 2.83
N ALA A 473 17.33 15.16 3.23
CA ALA A 473 18.08 16.05 2.36
C ALA A 473 18.67 15.30 1.15
N LEU A 474 19.13 14.05 1.35
CA LEU A 474 19.62 13.17 0.29
C LEU A 474 18.54 12.88 -0.75
N TYR A 475 17.33 12.51 -0.33
CA TYR A 475 16.22 12.24 -1.26
C TYR A 475 15.55 13.51 -1.79
N SER A 476 15.70 14.65 -1.12
CA SER A 476 15.37 15.95 -1.70
C SER A 476 16.27 16.24 -2.90
N LEU A 477 17.60 16.05 -2.76
CA LEU A 477 18.57 16.19 -3.87
C LEU A 477 18.31 15.16 -4.98
N GLU A 478 17.93 13.93 -4.63
CA GLU A 478 17.57 12.89 -5.60
C GLU A 478 16.33 13.28 -6.42
N GLY A 479 15.28 13.75 -5.75
CA GLY A 479 14.00 14.11 -6.37
C GLY A 479 14.08 15.32 -7.31
N ILE A 480 15.04 16.21 -7.11
CA ILE A 480 15.32 17.35 -8.02
C ILE A 480 16.43 17.06 -9.05
N ASP A 481 16.90 15.80 -9.15
CA ASP A 481 17.96 15.36 -10.08
C ASP A 481 19.33 16.07 -9.85
N GLN A 482 19.57 16.57 -8.63
CA GLN A 482 20.80 17.29 -8.24
C GLN A 482 21.73 16.47 -7.33
N LEU A 483 21.35 15.26 -6.91
CA LEU A 483 22.24 14.40 -6.14
C LEU A 483 23.51 14.07 -6.93
N ARG A 484 24.67 14.39 -6.33
CA ARG A 484 26.02 14.09 -6.83
C ARG A 484 26.77 13.28 -5.77
N LEU A 485 26.95 11.98 -6.01
CA LEU A 485 27.53 11.06 -5.02
C LEU A 485 28.99 11.40 -4.71
N GLU A 486 29.70 12.01 -5.65
CA GLU A 486 31.09 12.48 -5.51
C GLU A 486 31.25 13.67 -4.54
N LYS A 487 30.15 14.35 -4.19
CA LYS A 487 30.14 15.48 -3.24
C LYS A 487 29.80 15.08 -1.80
N LEU A 488 29.52 13.79 -1.57
CA LEU A 488 29.20 13.29 -0.24
C LEU A 488 30.47 13.20 0.62
N ASP A 489 30.38 13.64 1.86
CA ASP A 489 31.42 13.41 2.85
C ASP A 489 31.34 11.96 3.35
N LEU A 490 32.33 11.16 2.96
CA LEU A 490 32.39 9.75 3.31
C LEU A 490 33.09 9.49 4.66
N LYS A 491 33.74 10.50 5.27
CA LYS A 491 34.60 10.31 6.45
C LYS A 491 33.85 9.98 7.74
N GLY A 492 32.55 10.26 7.80
CA GLY A 492 31.69 10.03 8.97
C GLY A 492 30.62 8.95 8.79
N LEU A 493 30.59 8.23 7.67
CA LEU A 493 29.50 7.27 7.38
C LEU A 493 29.33 6.20 8.47
N ALA A 494 30.43 5.73 9.07
CA ALA A 494 30.39 4.74 10.14
C ALA A 494 29.56 5.16 11.38
N GLU A 495 29.38 6.47 11.60
CA GLU A 495 28.61 7.03 12.73
C GLU A 495 27.09 7.02 12.47
N TYR A 496 26.68 6.86 11.21
CA TYR A 496 25.30 7.02 10.76
C TYR A 496 24.87 5.79 9.93
N PRO A 497 24.56 4.64 10.58
CA PRO A 497 24.30 3.38 9.90
C PRO A 497 23.06 3.41 8.99
N HIS A 498 21.97 4.07 9.40
CA HIS A 498 20.77 4.18 8.57
C HIS A 498 21.02 5.09 7.36
N TYR A 499 21.62 6.27 7.55
CA TYR A 499 21.99 7.14 6.44
C TYR A 499 22.96 6.44 5.47
N THR A 500 23.96 5.73 6.01
CA THR A 500 24.92 4.94 5.22
C THR A 500 24.23 3.85 4.41
N SER A 501 23.18 3.21 4.94
CA SER A 501 22.42 2.22 4.19
C SER A 501 21.78 2.78 2.91
N HIS A 502 21.25 4.01 2.97
CA HIS A 502 20.72 4.71 1.79
C HIS A 502 21.82 5.08 0.80
N ILE A 503 22.97 5.55 1.29
CA ILE A 503 24.13 5.87 0.45
C ILE A 503 24.62 4.63 -0.28
N LEU A 504 24.84 3.52 0.42
CA LEU A 504 25.31 2.26 -0.18
C LEU A 504 24.29 1.70 -1.19
N LYS A 505 22.99 1.77 -0.90
CA LYS A 505 21.93 1.42 -1.85
C LYS A 505 22.03 2.28 -3.12
N LEU A 506 22.08 3.60 -3.00
CA LEU A 506 22.14 4.52 -4.14
C LEU A 506 23.44 4.37 -4.93
N MET A 507 24.57 4.15 -4.27
CA MET A 507 25.86 3.90 -4.92
C MET A 507 25.83 2.59 -5.73
N ALA A 508 25.23 1.52 -5.18
CA ALA A 508 25.04 0.26 -5.90
C ALA A 508 24.10 0.41 -7.11
N GLU A 509 23.07 1.24 -7.00
CA GLU A 509 22.12 1.51 -8.08
C GLU A 509 22.71 2.39 -9.18
N ARG A 510 23.60 3.33 -8.84
CA ARG A 510 24.24 4.29 -9.75
C ARG A 510 25.67 3.94 -10.16
N ASP A 511 26.13 2.74 -9.84
CA ASP A 511 27.49 2.24 -10.16
C ASP A 511 28.63 3.13 -9.67
N PHE A 512 28.43 3.74 -8.50
CA PHE A 512 29.44 4.59 -7.88
C PHE A 512 30.42 3.76 -7.06
N LYS A 513 31.72 3.93 -7.31
CA LYS A 513 32.80 3.20 -6.62
C LYS A 513 33.25 3.93 -5.37
N LEU A 514 33.30 3.21 -4.25
CA LEU A 514 33.92 3.68 -3.02
C LEU A 514 35.45 3.58 -3.12
N SER A 515 36.15 4.50 -2.46
CA SER A 515 37.60 4.36 -2.28
C SER A 515 37.90 3.22 -1.31
N VAL A 516 39.07 2.60 -1.46
CA VAL A 516 39.55 1.55 -0.54
C VAL A 516 39.53 2.04 0.92
N GLY A 517 39.99 3.27 1.19
CA GLY A 517 39.97 3.83 2.54
C GLY A 517 38.56 4.01 3.12
N ALA A 518 37.56 4.33 2.30
CA ALA A 518 36.17 4.40 2.74
C ALA A 518 35.61 3.01 3.05
N LEU A 519 35.89 2.01 2.20
CA LEU A 519 35.51 0.61 2.44
C LEU A 519 36.14 0.08 3.72
N GLU A 520 37.43 0.33 3.93
CA GLU A 520 38.12 -0.06 5.16
C GLU A 520 37.47 0.61 6.37
N THR A 521 37.19 1.90 6.32
CA THR A 521 36.53 2.63 7.43
C THR A 521 35.19 1.98 7.79
N LEU A 522 34.35 1.69 6.79
CA LEU A 522 33.05 1.05 7.00
C LEU A 522 33.18 -0.39 7.52
N LEU A 523 34.13 -1.16 7.00
CA LEU A 523 34.38 -2.54 7.44
C LEU A 523 34.90 -2.61 8.89
N HIS A 524 35.70 -1.63 9.32
CA HIS A 524 36.22 -1.53 10.69
C HIS A 524 35.15 -1.06 11.69
N ALA A 525 34.08 -0.41 11.23
CA ALA A 525 32.97 0.01 12.09
C ALA A 525 32.25 -1.18 12.75
N ARG A 526 32.32 -2.38 12.13
CA ARG A 526 31.67 -3.62 12.62
C ARG A 526 30.20 -3.41 13.01
N ASN A 527 29.50 -2.60 12.23
CA ASN A 527 28.09 -2.34 12.41
C ASN A 527 27.31 -3.24 11.45
N GLU A 528 26.43 -4.08 11.98
CA GLU A 528 25.69 -5.09 11.20
C GLU A 528 24.76 -4.48 10.13
N ILE A 529 24.17 -3.31 10.38
CA ILE A 529 23.41 -2.59 9.35
C ILE A 529 24.34 -2.21 8.20
N ILE A 530 25.48 -1.58 8.49
CA ILE A 530 26.45 -1.19 7.47
C ILE A 530 26.98 -2.42 6.72
N ASP A 531 27.34 -3.48 7.44
CA ASP A 531 27.85 -4.73 6.88
C ASP A 531 26.85 -5.34 5.88
N TYR A 532 25.55 -5.33 6.18
CA TYR A 532 24.52 -5.89 5.31
C TYR A 532 24.44 -5.14 3.97
N TYR A 533 24.41 -3.80 4.04
CA TYR A 533 24.37 -2.96 2.84
C TYR A 533 25.71 -2.97 2.09
N LEU A 534 26.83 -3.19 2.78
CA LEU A 534 28.13 -3.43 2.15
C LEU A 534 28.15 -4.75 1.39
N VAL A 535 27.60 -5.84 1.95
CA VAL A 535 27.48 -7.12 1.23
C VAL A 535 26.69 -6.91 -0.06
N HIS A 536 25.52 -6.26 0.01
CA HIS A 536 24.72 -5.94 -1.17
C HIS A 536 25.50 -5.07 -2.17
N TYR A 537 26.15 -3.99 -1.70
CA TYR A 537 26.93 -3.07 -2.53
C TYR A 537 28.11 -3.74 -3.25
N LEU A 538 28.92 -4.52 -2.51
CA LEU A 538 30.09 -5.21 -3.03
C LEU A 538 29.67 -6.30 -4.02
N ALA A 539 28.67 -7.12 -3.67
CA ALA A 539 28.11 -8.13 -4.55
C ALA A 539 27.59 -7.50 -5.86
N ARG A 540 26.87 -6.38 -5.77
CA ARG A 540 26.37 -5.67 -6.95
C ARG A 540 27.51 -5.15 -7.84
N THR A 541 28.53 -4.57 -7.21
CA THR A 541 29.70 -4.01 -7.90
C THR A 541 30.54 -5.09 -8.60
N LEU A 542 30.74 -6.22 -7.93
CA LEU A 542 31.45 -7.39 -8.47
C LEU A 542 30.65 -8.10 -9.56
N ALA A 543 29.33 -8.16 -9.45
CA ALA A 543 28.47 -8.77 -10.46
C ALA A 543 28.49 -8.02 -11.80
N LYS A 544 28.58 -6.68 -11.78
CA LYS A 544 28.58 -5.85 -13.01
C LYS A 544 29.93 -5.80 -13.71
N ASN A 545 31.02 -5.84 -12.97
CA ASN A 545 32.37 -5.71 -13.52
C ASN A 545 32.98 -7.12 -13.64
N GLY A 546 33.08 -7.64 -14.88
CA GLY A 546 33.74 -8.92 -15.16
C GLY A 546 35.20 -8.98 -14.67
N THR A 547 35.79 -10.18 -14.76
CA THR A 547 37.15 -10.53 -14.30
C THR A 547 38.14 -9.36 -14.48
N GLY A 548 38.54 -8.75 -13.37
CA GLY A 548 39.30 -7.49 -13.36
C GLY A 548 38.85 -6.49 -12.29
N THR A 549 37.81 -6.82 -11.52
CA THR A 549 37.48 -6.14 -10.26
C THR A 549 38.61 -6.30 -9.25
N GLU A 550 38.96 -5.21 -8.56
CA GLU A 550 40.06 -5.14 -7.59
C GLU A 550 39.94 -6.30 -6.58
N ASP A 551 40.97 -7.15 -6.47
CA ASP A 551 41.02 -8.27 -5.52
C ASP A 551 40.62 -7.85 -4.10
N SER A 552 40.83 -6.58 -3.75
CA SER A 552 40.37 -5.94 -2.52
C SER A 552 38.85 -6.06 -2.27
N TYR A 553 38.00 -5.80 -3.28
CA TYR A 553 36.54 -5.83 -3.12
C TYR A 553 36.04 -7.25 -2.84
N LEU A 554 36.59 -8.25 -3.55
CA LEU A 554 36.27 -9.65 -3.29
C LEU A 554 36.73 -10.06 -1.89
N ASN A 555 37.93 -9.66 -1.49
CA ASN A 555 38.44 -9.93 -0.13
C ASN A 555 37.55 -9.31 0.95
N TYR A 556 37.05 -8.10 0.75
CA TYR A 556 36.12 -7.46 1.69
C TYR A 556 34.76 -8.16 1.73
N LEU A 557 34.21 -8.57 0.58
CA LEU A 557 32.96 -9.33 0.53
C LEU A 557 33.11 -10.68 1.25
N THR A 558 34.17 -11.44 0.96
CA THR A 558 34.46 -12.71 1.63
C THR A 558 34.67 -12.50 3.14
N ALA A 559 35.36 -11.43 3.56
CA ALA A 559 35.53 -11.12 4.98
C ALA A 559 34.20 -10.87 5.70
N LEU A 560 33.26 -10.15 5.06
CA LEU A 560 31.92 -9.91 5.60
C LEU A 560 31.09 -11.20 5.67
N LEU A 561 31.08 -12.00 4.60
CA LEU A 561 30.36 -13.27 4.56
C LEU A 561 30.89 -14.26 5.60
N ASN A 562 32.22 -14.30 5.82
CA ASN A 562 32.82 -15.14 6.86
C ASN A 562 32.50 -14.63 8.27
N ARG A 563 32.47 -13.31 8.47
CA ARG A 563 32.09 -12.68 9.75
C ARG A 563 30.66 -13.06 10.15
N HIS A 564 29.77 -13.15 9.17
CA HIS A 564 28.33 -13.37 9.35
C HIS A 564 27.85 -14.75 8.86
N ALA A 565 28.74 -15.75 8.89
CA ALA A 565 28.45 -17.08 8.35
C ALA A 565 27.27 -17.80 9.04
N GLU A 566 26.96 -17.43 10.29
CA GLU A 566 25.85 -17.97 11.08
C GLU A 566 24.59 -17.09 11.04
N THR A 567 24.56 -16.06 10.18
CA THR A 567 23.48 -15.07 10.11
C THR A 567 22.86 -15.05 8.70
N PRO A 568 21.89 -15.95 8.40
CA PRO A 568 21.42 -16.19 7.03
C PRO A 568 20.82 -14.98 6.30
N ILE A 569 20.40 -13.93 6.99
CA ILE A 569 19.86 -12.72 6.36
C ILE A 569 20.85 -12.08 5.38
N TYR A 570 22.16 -12.17 5.60
CA TYR A 570 23.18 -11.63 4.68
C TYR A 570 23.19 -12.32 3.31
N GLU A 571 22.63 -13.52 3.21
CA GLU A 571 22.46 -14.22 1.95
C GLU A 571 21.41 -13.54 1.08
N ASP A 572 20.36 -12.96 1.69
CA ASP A 572 19.37 -12.19 0.95
C ASP A 572 20.05 -10.99 0.26
N ALA A 573 20.95 -10.29 0.96
CA ALA A 573 21.74 -9.20 0.39
C ALA A 573 22.64 -9.68 -0.75
N LEU A 574 23.35 -10.79 -0.55
CA LEU A 574 24.25 -11.37 -1.54
C LEU A 574 23.50 -11.80 -2.81
N PHE A 575 22.58 -12.75 -2.70
CA PHE A 575 21.95 -13.37 -3.85
C PHE A 575 21.07 -12.39 -4.63
N SER A 576 20.43 -11.45 -3.94
CA SER A 576 19.61 -10.43 -4.61
C SER A 576 20.44 -9.45 -5.44
N ALA A 577 21.66 -9.13 -4.99
CA ALA A 577 22.53 -8.16 -5.66
C ALA A 577 23.21 -8.71 -6.92
N LEU A 578 23.37 -10.03 -7.02
CA LEU A 578 24.13 -10.68 -8.09
C LEU A 578 23.40 -10.75 -9.44
N TYR A 579 22.08 -10.59 -9.47
CA TYR A 579 21.29 -10.66 -10.71
C TYR A 579 21.65 -9.55 -11.73
N PRO A 580 21.76 -9.84 -13.05
CA PRO A 580 21.55 -11.13 -13.73
C PRO A 580 22.83 -11.98 -13.92
N ASN A 581 23.90 -11.66 -13.18
CA ASN A 581 25.25 -12.16 -13.40
C ASN A 581 25.69 -13.20 -12.36
N GLU A 582 24.76 -13.85 -11.67
CA GLU A 582 25.04 -14.84 -10.62
C GLU A 582 25.94 -15.96 -11.14
N LYS A 583 25.65 -16.45 -12.36
CA LYS A 583 26.44 -17.49 -13.02
C LYS A 583 27.87 -17.06 -13.29
N GLN A 584 28.07 -15.84 -13.79
CA GLN A 584 29.42 -15.34 -14.07
C GLN A 584 30.20 -15.10 -12.77
N PHE A 585 29.52 -14.58 -11.74
CA PHE A 585 30.11 -14.39 -10.42
C PHE A 585 30.54 -15.73 -9.81
N PHE A 586 29.67 -16.75 -9.87
CA PHE A 586 29.96 -18.11 -9.40
C PHE A 586 31.22 -18.67 -10.08
N LEU A 587 31.27 -18.68 -11.42
CA LEU A 587 32.41 -19.21 -12.17
C LEU A 587 33.74 -18.52 -11.84
N ASN A 588 33.69 -17.23 -11.51
CA ASN A 588 34.89 -16.45 -11.20
C ASN A 588 35.34 -16.60 -9.74
N HIS A 589 34.40 -16.82 -8.81
CA HIS A 589 34.63 -16.63 -7.38
C HIS A 589 34.18 -17.80 -6.49
N GLU A 590 33.84 -18.96 -7.05
CA GLU A 590 33.41 -20.17 -6.34
C GLU A 590 34.30 -20.48 -5.11
N LYS A 591 35.62 -20.42 -5.30
CA LYS A 591 36.61 -20.75 -4.27
C LYS A 591 36.74 -19.71 -3.15
N ALA A 592 36.17 -18.52 -3.35
CA ALA A 592 36.19 -17.43 -2.38
C ALA A 592 35.00 -17.47 -1.41
N LEU A 593 34.01 -18.33 -1.65
CA LEU A 593 32.83 -18.52 -0.81
C LEU A 593 32.96 -19.81 0.03
N SER A 594 32.21 -19.89 1.13
CA SER A 594 32.05 -21.15 1.86
C SER A 594 31.33 -22.19 0.98
N GLU A 595 31.57 -23.48 1.24
CA GLU A 595 31.00 -24.58 0.45
C GLU A 595 29.46 -24.47 0.35
N GLY A 596 28.78 -24.21 1.47
CA GLY A 596 27.32 -24.07 1.50
C GLY A 596 26.79 -22.88 0.71
N LEU A 597 27.45 -21.71 0.79
CA LEU A 597 27.07 -20.53 -0.01
C LEU A 597 27.30 -20.78 -1.50
N SER A 598 28.43 -21.42 -1.84
CA SER A 598 28.80 -21.77 -3.20
C SER A 598 27.78 -22.71 -3.84
N GLN A 599 27.38 -23.79 -3.15
CA GLN A 599 26.36 -24.74 -3.62
C GLN A 599 25.00 -24.08 -3.87
N ARG A 600 24.59 -23.17 -2.97
CA ARG A 600 23.33 -22.43 -3.13
C ARG A 600 23.40 -21.41 -4.26
N LEU A 601 24.52 -20.70 -4.41
CA LEU A 601 24.73 -19.80 -5.52
C LEU A 601 24.68 -20.55 -6.86
N ASP A 602 25.33 -21.71 -6.95
CA ASP A 602 25.26 -22.56 -8.15
C ASP A 602 23.82 -22.92 -8.47
N SER A 603 23.08 -23.40 -7.46
CA SER A 603 21.66 -23.74 -7.58
C SER A 603 20.83 -22.55 -8.09
N ILE A 604 20.96 -21.37 -7.47
CA ILE A 604 20.25 -20.15 -7.87
C ILE A 604 20.65 -19.72 -9.30
N SER A 605 21.93 -19.81 -9.64
CA SER A 605 22.44 -19.39 -10.95
C SER A 605 21.94 -20.28 -12.11
N GLN A 606 21.57 -21.52 -11.79
CA GLN A 606 21.01 -22.50 -12.71
C GLN A 606 19.49 -22.43 -12.81
N LEU A 607 18.81 -21.77 -11.86
CA LEU A 607 17.36 -21.61 -11.92
C LEU A 607 16.99 -20.86 -13.20
N GLN A 608 16.12 -21.51 -13.98
CA GLN A 608 15.46 -20.84 -15.07
C GLN A 608 14.58 -19.76 -14.48
N ILE A 609 14.83 -18.51 -14.91
CA ILE A 609 13.84 -17.46 -14.69
C ILE A 609 12.61 -17.98 -15.41
N PRO A 610 11.45 -18.10 -14.75
CA PRO A 610 10.22 -18.41 -15.45
C PRO A 610 10.13 -17.44 -16.62
N GLU A 611 10.18 -17.96 -17.85
CA GLU A 611 10.02 -17.09 -19.02
C GLU A 611 8.71 -16.33 -18.80
N LYS A 612 8.71 -15.01 -19.05
CA LYS A 612 7.45 -14.32 -19.35
C LYS A 612 6.78 -15.19 -20.39
N ILE A 613 5.65 -15.81 -20.02
CA ILE A 613 5.14 -17.05 -20.60
C ILE A 613 5.51 -17.17 -22.09
N ASN A 614 6.63 -17.84 -22.35
CA ASN A 614 7.04 -18.37 -23.62
C ASN A 614 7.08 -19.87 -23.36
N PHE A 615 6.33 -20.61 -24.14
CA PHE A 615 6.22 -22.05 -23.94
C PHE A 615 7.35 -22.75 -24.68
N SER A 616 8.06 -23.65 -23.99
CA SER A 616 9.15 -24.41 -24.59
C SER A 616 8.63 -25.42 -25.63
N VAL A 617 9.37 -25.60 -26.74
CA VAL A 617 9.00 -26.54 -27.82
C VAL A 617 9.00 -27.97 -27.24
N GLY A 618 7.81 -28.57 -27.15
CA GLY A 618 7.63 -29.96 -26.69
C GLY A 618 7.09 -30.13 -25.26
N GLU A 619 6.87 -29.05 -24.50
CA GLU A 619 6.13 -29.12 -23.23
C GLU A 619 4.74 -29.73 -23.46
N ASP A 620 4.21 -30.50 -22.50
CA ASP A 620 2.95 -31.19 -22.77
C ASP A 620 1.78 -30.18 -22.83
N PRO A 621 0.89 -30.29 -23.84
CA PRO A 621 -0.22 -29.36 -24.03
C PRO A 621 -1.14 -29.18 -22.81
N LEU A 622 -1.26 -30.17 -21.92
CA LEU A 622 -2.18 -30.11 -20.78
C LEU A 622 -1.59 -29.31 -19.62
N THR A 623 -0.29 -29.43 -19.36
CA THR A 623 0.41 -28.63 -18.34
C THR A 623 0.42 -27.15 -18.71
N ARG A 624 0.73 -26.82 -19.98
CA ARG A 624 0.63 -25.44 -20.48
C ARG A 624 -0.79 -24.91 -20.35
N GLY A 625 -1.76 -25.73 -20.73
CA GLY A 625 -3.18 -25.41 -20.59
C GLY A 625 -3.60 -25.11 -19.16
N ARG A 626 -3.10 -25.85 -18.17
CA ARG A 626 -3.38 -25.62 -16.73
C ARG A 626 -2.88 -24.26 -16.24
N ILE A 627 -1.65 -23.89 -16.60
CA ILE A 627 -1.05 -22.61 -16.20
C ILE A 627 -1.82 -21.44 -16.83
N LEU A 628 -2.11 -21.55 -18.12
CA LEU A 628 -2.91 -20.55 -18.83
C LEU A 628 -4.33 -20.46 -18.29
N PHE A 629 -4.98 -21.58 -17.99
CA PHE A 629 -6.30 -21.61 -17.36
C PHE A 629 -6.29 -20.91 -16.00
N ASN A 630 -5.30 -21.17 -15.15
CA ASN A 630 -5.19 -20.51 -13.86
C ASN A 630 -4.99 -19.00 -13.96
N THR A 631 -4.39 -18.54 -15.06
CA THR A 631 -4.12 -17.12 -15.31
C THR A 631 -5.33 -16.40 -15.91
N HIS A 632 -6.06 -17.06 -16.81
CA HIS A 632 -7.07 -16.40 -17.64
C HIS A 632 -8.52 -16.79 -17.32
N CYS A 633 -8.75 -17.93 -16.68
CA CYS A 633 -10.09 -18.52 -16.54
C CYS A 633 -10.45 -18.83 -15.07
N ALA A 634 -9.48 -19.25 -14.26
CA ALA A 634 -9.73 -19.70 -12.88
C ALA A 634 -10.22 -18.59 -11.94
N THR A 635 -9.94 -17.32 -12.23
CA THR A 635 -10.46 -16.19 -11.44
C THR A 635 -12.00 -16.17 -11.41
N CYS A 636 -12.65 -16.65 -12.47
CA CYS A 636 -14.11 -16.72 -12.56
C CYS A 636 -14.64 -18.15 -12.36
N HIS A 637 -13.98 -19.17 -12.92
CA HIS A 637 -14.47 -20.55 -12.87
C HIS A 637 -13.91 -21.38 -11.71
N GLY A 638 -13.03 -20.80 -10.90
CA GLY A 638 -12.28 -21.50 -9.85
C GLY A 638 -11.16 -22.38 -10.43
N PRO A 639 -10.03 -22.56 -9.70
CA PRO A 639 -8.95 -23.45 -10.14
C PRO A 639 -9.37 -24.92 -10.19
N ASP A 640 -10.45 -25.29 -9.49
CA ASP A 640 -11.04 -26.62 -9.48
C ASP A 640 -12.22 -26.79 -10.45
N GLY A 641 -12.53 -25.76 -11.25
CA GLY A 641 -13.55 -25.80 -12.29
C GLY A 641 -14.99 -25.93 -11.77
N LYS A 642 -15.24 -25.76 -10.47
CA LYS A 642 -16.60 -25.87 -9.90
C LYS A 642 -17.45 -24.62 -10.13
N GLY A 643 -16.91 -23.60 -10.79
CA GLY A 643 -17.59 -22.32 -10.96
C GLY A 643 -17.63 -21.54 -9.65
N ILE A 644 -17.96 -20.26 -9.77
CA ILE A 644 -18.17 -19.38 -8.61
C ILE A 644 -19.61 -18.88 -8.71
N GLN A 645 -20.39 -19.14 -7.66
CA GLN A 645 -21.81 -18.80 -7.62
C GLN A 645 -22.03 -17.33 -7.99
N ASN A 646 -22.98 -17.06 -8.89
CA ASN A 646 -23.32 -15.74 -9.44
C ASN A 646 -22.22 -15.04 -10.28
N LEU A 647 -21.08 -15.69 -10.55
CA LEU A 647 -19.99 -15.13 -11.36
C LEU A 647 -19.72 -15.95 -12.63
N ALA A 648 -19.62 -17.27 -12.52
CA ALA A 648 -19.44 -18.14 -13.67
C ALA A 648 -19.94 -19.55 -13.39
N PRO A 649 -20.48 -20.27 -14.39
CA PRO A 649 -21.00 -21.61 -14.18
C PRO A 649 -19.86 -22.61 -13.89
N PRO A 650 -20.18 -23.77 -13.30
CA PRO A 650 -19.25 -24.88 -13.22
C PRO A 650 -18.79 -25.31 -14.62
N LEU A 651 -17.49 -25.55 -14.77
CA LEU A 651 -16.92 -26.25 -15.91
C LEU A 651 -16.93 -27.77 -15.68
N LEU A 652 -16.93 -28.19 -14.41
CA LEU A 652 -16.97 -29.59 -14.01
C LEU A 652 -18.25 -30.28 -14.52
N GLN A 653 -18.04 -31.26 -15.40
CA GLN A 653 -19.05 -32.05 -16.09
C GLN A 653 -20.02 -31.26 -16.97
N SER A 654 -19.74 -29.99 -17.26
CA SER A 654 -20.61 -29.15 -18.10
C SER A 654 -20.74 -29.70 -19.53
N GLU A 655 -21.93 -29.65 -20.09
CA GLU A 655 -22.24 -29.90 -21.50
C GLU A 655 -21.41 -28.98 -22.42
N PHE A 656 -21.23 -27.70 -22.06
CA PHE A 656 -20.42 -26.73 -22.81
C PHE A 656 -18.95 -27.12 -22.89
N VAL A 657 -18.46 -27.92 -21.93
CA VAL A 657 -17.09 -28.45 -21.92
C VAL A 657 -17.02 -29.86 -22.52
N SER A 658 -18.03 -30.70 -22.31
CA SER A 658 -17.96 -32.14 -22.59
C SER A 658 -18.42 -32.56 -23.99
N GLU A 659 -19.35 -31.82 -24.60
CA GLU A 659 -19.93 -32.17 -25.90
C GLU A 659 -19.10 -31.58 -27.06
N SER A 660 -19.60 -30.56 -27.77
CA SER A 660 -18.95 -29.95 -28.93
C SER A 660 -17.68 -29.18 -28.57
N LYS A 661 -16.56 -29.55 -29.20
CA LYS A 661 -15.26 -28.90 -28.98
C LYS A 661 -15.15 -27.58 -29.75
N GLU A 662 -15.80 -27.48 -30.91
CA GLU A 662 -15.93 -26.25 -31.68
C GLU A 662 -16.71 -25.20 -30.89
N ARG A 663 -17.80 -25.61 -30.22
CA ARG A 663 -18.58 -24.76 -29.31
C ARG A 663 -17.72 -24.20 -28.16
N LEU A 664 -16.92 -25.05 -27.51
CA LEU A 664 -16.00 -24.63 -26.44
C LEU A 664 -14.92 -23.65 -26.95
N VAL A 665 -14.43 -23.82 -28.17
CA VAL A 665 -13.45 -22.88 -28.72
C VAL A 665 -14.11 -21.55 -29.07
N ALA A 666 -15.31 -21.56 -29.66
CA ALA A 666 -16.04 -20.36 -29.99
C ALA A 666 -16.35 -19.51 -28.74
N LEU A 667 -16.79 -20.13 -27.64
CA LEU A 667 -17.03 -19.41 -26.39
C LEU A 667 -15.73 -18.85 -25.77
N MET A 668 -14.60 -19.56 -25.88
CA MET A 668 -13.32 -19.01 -25.41
C MET A 668 -12.86 -17.82 -26.25
N LEU A 669 -13.02 -17.87 -27.57
CA LEU A 669 -12.56 -16.81 -28.46
C LEU A 669 -13.42 -15.54 -28.36
N TYR A 670 -14.75 -15.70 -28.33
CA TYR A 670 -15.69 -14.60 -28.50
C TYR A 670 -16.49 -14.29 -27.23
N GLY A 671 -16.48 -15.18 -26.23
CA GLY A 671 -17.25 -15.04 -25.01
C GLY A 671 -18.71 -15.45 -25.17
N LEU A 672 -19.47 -15.36 -24.07
CA LEU A 672 -20.84 -15.88 -23.95
C LEU A 672 -21.67 -14.95 -23.05
N HIS A 673 -22.90 -14.66 -23.43
CA HIS A 673 -23.84 -13.85 -22.66
C HIS A 673 -25.25 -14.44 -22.67
N GLY A 674 -26.05 -14.00 -21.70
CA GLY A 674 -27.44 -14.41 -21.54
C GLY A 674 -27.59 -15.70 -20.73
N PRO A 675 -28.84 -16.16 -20.56
CA PRO A 675 -29.12 -17.34 -19.78
C PRO A 675 -28.58 -18.58 -20.48
N ILE A 676 -27.93 -19.44 -19.71
CA ILE A 676 -27.42 -20.74 -20.12
C ILE A 676 -27.88 -21.79 -19.13
N THR A 677 -28.01 -23.03 -19.55
CA THR A 677 -28.27 -24.15 -18.62
C THR A 677 -27.01 -24.99 -18.56
N VAL A 678 -26.48 -25.23 -17.36
CA VAL A 678 -25.33 -26.12 -17.15
C VAL A 678 -25.72 -27.22 -16.18
N ASN A 679 -25.57 -28.48 -16.58
CA ASN A 679 -25.98 -29.66 -15.80
C ASN A 679 -27.45 -29.58 -15.32
N GLY A 680 -28.35 -29.12 -16.19
CA GLY A 680 -29.78 -28.97 -15.87
C GLY A 680 -30.11 -27.83 -14.90
N THR A 681 -29.12 -27.03 -14.49
CA THR A 681 -29.31 -25.83 -13.68
C THR A 681 -29.24 -24.60 -14.58
N ALA A 682 -30.27 -23.75 -14.55
CA ALA A 682 -30.27 -22.50 -15.28
C ALA A 682 -29.39 -21.45 -14.58
N TYR A 683 -28.55 -20.78 -15.36
CA TYR A 683 -27.69 -19.68 -14.95
C TYR A 683 -27.94 -18.49 -15.86
N ASP A 684 -28.34 -17.37 -15.28
CA ASP A 684 -28.54 -16.11 -16.01
C ASP A 684 -27.63 -15.05 -15.40
N PHE A 685 -26.35 -15.08 -15.79
CA PHE A 685 -25.35 -14.17 -15.27
C PHE A 685 -25.51 -12.80 -15.94
N GLN A 686 -25.59 -11.75 -15.13
CA GLN A 686 -25.68 -10.36 -15.60
C GLN A 686 -24.40 -9.88 -16.31
N VAL A 687 -23.29 -10.61 -16.13
CA VAL A 687 -21.99 -10.32 -16.74
C VAL A 687 -21.71 -11.37 -17.81
N ALA A 688 -21.45 -10.91 -19.03
CA ALA A 688 -21.03 -11.79 -20.11
C ALA A 688 -19.63 -12.35 -19.83
N MET A 689 -19.42 -13.65 -20.10
CA MET A 689 -18.09 -14.23 -20.16
C MET A 689 -17.31 -13.53 -21.29
N PRO A 690 -16.17 -12.87 -21.00
CA PRO A 690 -15.39 -12.21 -22.02
C PRO A 690 -14.64 -13.23 -22.87
N GLY A 691 -14.57 -12.97 -24.18
CA GLY A 691 -13.70 -13.72 -25.09
C GLY A 691 -12.23 -13.34 -24.91
N ILE A 692 -11.34 -14.32 -24.94
CA ILE A 692 -9.88 -14.12 -24.92
C ILE A 692 -9.28 -14.09 -26.33
N GLY A 693 -10.10 -14.17 -27.38
CA GLY A 693 -9.67 -14.24 -28.77
C GLY A 693 -8.97 -12.98 -29.28
N ASN A 694 -9.31 -11.79 -28.77
CA ASN A 694 -8.65 -10.54 -29.18
C ASN A 694 -7.31 -10.29 -28.47
N ASN A 695 -6.92 -11.15 -27.53
CA ASN A 695 -5.64 -11.01 -26.85
C ASN A 695 -4.50 -11.43 -27.78
N LYS A 696 -3.74 -10.45 -28.26
CA LYS A 696 -2.59 -10.67 -29.18
C LYS A 696 -1.44 -11.44 -28.53
N GLU A 697 -1.42 -11.58 -27.22
CA GLU A 697 -0.44 -12.37 -26.47
C GLU A 697 -0.79 -13.86 -26.44
N LEU A 698 -2.01 -14.26 -26.82
CA LEU A 698 -2.46 -15.66 -26.86
C LEU A 698 -2.49 -16.20 -28.29
N THR A 699 -1.56 -17.11 -28.59
CA THR A 699 -1.51 -17.83 -29.87
C THR A 699 -2.60 -18.90 -29.95
N ASP A 700 -2.86 -19.42 -31.15
CA ASP A 700 -3.80 -20.52 -31.35
C ASP A 700 -3.40 -21.79 -30.60
N GLU A 701 -2.10 -21.99 -30.40
CA GLU A 701 -1.57 -23.08 -29.60
C GLU A 701 -1.90 -22.89 -28.11
N ASN A 702 -1.88 -21.66 -27.61
CA ASN A 702 -2.27 -21.36 -26.23
C ASN A 702 -3.77 -21.58 -26.01
N ILE A 703 -4.62 -21.14 -26.94
CA ILE A 703 -6.07 -21.35 -26.87
C ILE A 703 -6.40 -22.85 -26.97
N ARG A 704 -5.73 -23.58 -27.87
CA ARG A 704 -5.83 -25.04 -27.96
C ARG A 704 -5.47 -25.70 -26.63
N ASP A 705 -4.40 -25.26 -25.98
CA ASP A 705 -3.89 -25.86 -24.75
C ASP A 705 -4.81 -25.60 -23.56
N ILE A 706 -5.32 -24.37 -23.41
CA ILE A 706 -6.37 -24.04 -22.42
C ILE A 706 -7.56 -24.97 -22.62
N GLY A 707 -8.09 -25.05 -23.85
CA GLY A 707 -9.27 -25.86 -24.13
C GLY A 707 -9.03 -27.36 -23.91
N ASN A 708 -7.87 -27.89 -24.29
CA ASN A 708 -7.52 -29.29 -24.06
C ASN A 708 -7.37 -29.60 -22.56
N PHE A 709 -6.78 -28.68 -21.77
CA PHE A 709 -6.72 -28.83 -20.31
C PHE A 709 -8.11 -28.82 -19.69
N VAL A 710 -8.95 -27.83 -20.03
CA VAL A 710 -10.33 -27.71 -19.51
C VAL A 710 -11.12 -28.97 -19.80
N ARG A 711 -11.03 -29.50 -21.03
CA ARG A 711 -11.68 -30.78 -21.37
C ARG A 711 -11.06 -31.96 -20.64
N ASN A 712 -9.74 -32.02 -20.46
CA ASN A 712 -9.12 -33.14 -19.76
C ASN A 712 -9.43 -33.16 -18.26
N ALA A 713 -9.41 -31.99 -17.61
CA ALA A 713 -9.53 -31.86 -16.17
C ALA A 713 -10.98 -31.95 -15.68
N PHE A 714 -11.95 -31.53 -16.51
CA PHE A 714 -13.31 -31.28 -16.04
C PHE A 714 -14.40 -32.11 -16.74
N THR A 715 -14.08 -33.00 -17.69
CA THR A 715 -15.04 -33.98 -18.25
C THR A 715 -14.51 -35.42 -18.21
N THR A 716 -15.44 -36.38 -18.12
CA THR A 716 -15.19 -37.83 -18.15
C THR A 716 -15.02 -38.40 -19.55
N SER A 717 -15.18 -37.59 -20.62
CA SER A 717 -15.05 -38.03 -22.02
C SER A 717 -14.40 -36.94 -22.90
N PRO A 718 -13.11 -36.63 -22.67
CA PRO A 718 -12.43 -35.55 -23.37
C PRO A 718 -12.24 -35.83 -24.87
N GLN A 719 -12.67 -34.89 -25.71
CA GLN A 719 -12.28 -34.83 -27.12
C GLN A 719 -11.14 -33.81 -27.30
N SER A 720 -10.14 -34.16 -28.12
CA SER A 720 -9.00 -33.27 -28.38
C SER A 720 -9.31 -32.18 -29.40
N ILE A 721 -8.90 -30.96 -29.06
CA ILE A 721 -8.94 -29.75 -29.87
C ILE A 721 -7.63 -29.62 -30.67
N ARG A 722 -7.75 -29.33 -31.97
CA ARG A 722 -6.61 -29.06 -32.86
C ARG A 722 -6.50 -27.57 -33.13
N THR A 723 -5.30 -27.08 -33.45
CA THR A 723 -5.08 -25.67 -33.83
C THR A 723 -5.89 -25.25 -35.06
N THR A 724 -6.13 -26.17 -36.00
CA THR A 724 -7.00 -25.92 -37.17
C THR A 724 -8.44 -25.56 -36.79
N THR A 725 -8.93 -26.08 -35.66
CA THR A 725 -10.25 -25.72 -35.12
C THR A 725 -10.25 -24.27 -34.64
N ILE A 726 -9.19 -23.81 -33.98
CA ILE A 726 -9.04 -22.42 -33.53
C ILE A 726 -8.98 -21.48 -34.74
N ASP A 727 -8.10 -21.77 -35.71
CA ASP A 727 -7.92 -20.95 -36.91
C ASP A 727 -9.22 -20.80 -37.73
N SER A 728 -9.97 -21.90 -37.88
CA SER A 728 -11.26 -21.87 -38.58
C SER A 728 -12.28 -20.99 -37.84
N LEU A 729 -12.32 -21.10 -36.51
CA LEU A 729 -13.27 -20.34 -35.69
C LEU A 729 -12.90 -18.87 -35.56
N ARG A 730 -11.63 -18.49 -35.68
CA ARG A 730 -11.20 -17.09 -35.75
C ARG A 730 -11.64 -16.37 -37.03
N LYS A 731 -11.99 -17.12 -38.09
CA LYS A 731 -12.37 -16.61 -39.42
C LYS A 731 -13.88 -16.50 -39.63
N ILE A 732 -14.68 -16.82 -38.62
CA ILE A 732 -16.13 -16.59 -38.70
C ILE A 732 -16.38 -15.08 -38.78
N ASP A 733 -17.45 -14.68 -39.48
CA ASP A 733 -17.84 -13.29 -39.66
C ASP A 733 -18.45 -12.72 -38.37
N ARG A 734 -17.60 -12.52 -37.36
CA ARG A 734 -17.95 -12.01 -36.03
C ARG A 734 -16.76 -11.27 -35.41
N THR A 735 -17.06 -10.19 -34.69
CA THR A 735 -16.05 -9.38 -33.99
C THR A 735 -15.84 -9.89 -32.55
N TYR A 736 -14.63 -9.71 -31.99
CA TYR A 736 -14.27 -10.30 -30.68
C TYR A 736 -14.92 -9.62 -29.46
N ASP A 737 -15.54 -8.46 -29.65
CA ASP A 737 -16.36 -7.75 -28.66
C ASP A 737 -17.85 -8.20 -28.69
N GLN A 738 -18.21 -9.08 -29.62
CA GLN A 738 -19.55 -9.67 -29.72
C GLN A 738 -19.59 -11.08 -29.13
N THR A 739 -20.09 -11.20 -27.91
CA THR A 739 -20.29 -12.48 -27.22
C THR A 739 -21.45 -13.27 -27.83
N PHE A 740 -21.41 -14.61 -27.78
CA PHE A 740 -22.50 -15.48 -28.23
C PHE A 740 -23.64 -15.57 -27.21
N THR A 741 -24.84 -15.98 -27.64
CA THR A 741 -25.83 -16.59 -26.74
C THR A 741 -25.76 -18.12 -26.81
N ALA A 742 -26.36 -18.82 -25.84
CA ALA A 742 -26.45 -20.29 -25.89
C ALA A 742 -27.15 -20.79 -27.17
N ASP A 743 -28.27 -20.17 -27.55
CA ASP A 743 -29.01 -20.55 -28.75
C ASP A 743 -28.19 -20.34 -30.03
N GLN A 744 -27.45 -19.24 -30.14
CA GLN A 744 -26.56 -18.99 -31.28
C GLN A 744 -25.46 -20.04 -31.42
N LEU A 745 -24.94 -20.53 -30.30
CA LEU A 745 -23.97 -21.62 -30.29
C LEU A 745 -24.61 -22.96 -30.66
N HIS A 746 -25.83 -23.21 -30.18
CA HIS A 746 -26.58 -24.42 -30.48
C HIS A 746 -26.92 -24.53 -31.97
N ASP A 747 -27.43 -23.45 -32.56
CA ASP A 747 -27.76 -23.36 -33.99
C ASP A 747 -26.51 -23.57 -34.87
N LEU A 748 -25.36 -23.08 -34.41
CA LEU A 748 -24.12 -23.11 -35.18
C LEU A 748 -23.37 -24.43 -35.07
N PHE A 749 -23.43 -25.13 -33.93
CA PHE A 749 -22.55 -26.28 -33.65
C PHE A 749 -23.25 -27.57 -33.24
N ASP A 750 -24.53 -27.53 -32.90
CA ASP A 750 -25.26 -28.67 -32.35
C ASP A 750 -26.50 -29.06 -33.20
N SER A 751 -26.74 -28.37 -34.32
CA SER A 751 -27.86 -28.58 -35.25
C SER A 751 -27.57 -29.60 -36.36
N ASN A 752 -27.20 -30.84 -35.98
CA ASN A 752 -27.23 -32.01 -36.88
C ASN A 752 -27.60 -33.30 -36.14
#